data_AF-A0A1X0BVS6-F1
#
_entry.id   AF-A0A1X0BVS6-F1
#
_cell.length_a   1.000
_cell.length_b   1.000
_cell.length_c   1.000
_cell.angle_alpha   90.00
_cell.angle_beta   90.00
_cell.angle_gamma   90.00
#
_symmetry.space_group_name_H-M   'P 1'
#
loop_
_entity.id
_entity.type
_entity.pdbx_description
1 polymer ?
#
loop_
_entity_poly.entity_id
_entity_poly.type
_entity_poly.pdbx_seq_one_letter_code
_entity_poly.pdbx_strand_id
1 'polypeptide(L)'
;MANPLTGDYSAVVQIAMRQINGLLATLHQNGDQDTPLKFFHSMATRIGDPRRRRPEVGAFGDWVVAYQKAGPGRGLDDLRTQLTATAPPGTAKMLSDAFVGFDQDWEVELPPDVVRGIVKLQVSSISITVPTGSSTEVTIHADVRAQYYPDPGTTEIPNSIHGEVRAAFDVRQTPQGSGRRLLIQPSAQDSKFEFVAAPGSGLTTAEVGKIAAQVRKFVREGVSLLPVDLPPHFAFTEFKGLGSGANQVIALPFQLSGAPSPADGLQSLTQSFIGASGFGFAVSKEHVGTLIDLEAIRQAIKNRRPLKFSIGTIFGGSVSVTYRLRFSSGPTLTFKNGAIEIGGRVAAETDTSWAPNGFVSFKQRVTLVLDATSQRISLESAGEPDVDESWFIPHGRAVNIVRAELDAALERNRTAIHRVFDDARNTITNGLRRFDASTSASYTAVHITTDGVVVRGEIRTAGRRAPVVEIGETHNGAAFTALQSWIPAGRIDRFVWTWVERSGADSIWSGVERSFVDEHRFILPKPEGLTNVSQICLRIEGSQITPSGQHVSIAGGTTCKVPEPEFEMSVPSWWAPLTIPFWRPSPPDTVPLRQAIAGHISVPGFPGDTAPKLNALVYFVDDRQDRFLDPLIEALAQSPHRSSVVMTVVVPTGTFDTSRREVESKLGVNRESLPPVHFTEDDEGGWTRTFGVSSTPSMYLLNSKSEFVWRNDGDPDVADVLAALDKYAVATLPSGFRPLRLTVSPGDPAPNVRFEDEGHQYALHRMRGREVFLTFWQSWSAPCFSELQRLQRLHQTSRQPPFIVGLHGGADGKAVGDVRKRLGLSYPLVQDHQQRIARAYGVRCWPTSVKVDAEGRVEHIQFGTAHEHMRPGVDQGSAAPV
;
A
#
# COMPACT_ATOMS: atom_id res chain seq x y z
N MET A 1 36.42 -1.82 -32.72
CA MET A 1 36.15 -1.50 -31.30
C MET A 1 34.66 -1.61 -31.08
N ALA A 2 34.24 -2.24 -29.99
CA ALA A 2 32.82 -2.34 -29.64
C ALA A 2 32.20 -0.94 -29.46
N ASN A 3 30.93 -0.78 -29.81
CA ASN A 3 30.24 0.50 -29.70
C ASN A 3 30.08 0.87 -28.21
N PRO A 4 30.45 2.10 -27.78
CA PRO A 4 30.40 2.47 -26.36
C PRO A 4 28.97 2.53 -25.79
N LEU A 5 27.94 2.65 -26.64
CA LEU A 5 26.53 2.69 -26.22
C LEU A 5 25.87 1.32 -26.19
N THR A 6 26.24 0.43 -27.13
CA THR A 6 25.51 -0.82 -27.37
C THR A 6 26.38 -2.08 -27.30
N GLY A 7 27.69 -1.94 -27.08
CA GLY A 7 28.63 -3.04 -27.21
C GLY A 7 28.63 -3.57 -28.64
N ASP A 8 28.44 -4.88 -28.80
CA ASP A 8 28.32 -5.53 -30.11
C ASP A 8 26.86 -5.70 -30.57
N TYR A 9 25.89 -5.24 -29.77
CA TYR A 9 24.48 -5.28 -30.12
C TYR A 9 24.08 -4.08 -30.98
N SER A 10 23.05 -4.26 -31.81
CA SER A 10 22.46 -3.16 -32.59
C SER A 10 21.70 -2.17 -31.71
N ALA A 11 21.13 -2.63 -30.60
CA ALA A 11 20.48 -1.78 -29.62
C ALA A 11 20.56 -2.34 -28.20
N VAL A 12 20.53 -1.44 -27.23
CA VAL A 12 20.52 -1.74 -25.79
C VAL A 12 19.48 -0.86 -25.10
N VAL A 13 18.68 -1.46 -24.23
CA VAL A 13 17.82 -0.75 -23.27
C VAL A 13 18.57 -0.67 -21.95
N GLN A 14 18.57 0.51 -21.33
CA GLN A 14 18.98 0.67 -19.93
C GLN A 14 17.77 1.13 -19.12
N ILE A 15 17.52 0.48 -17.98
CA ILE A 15 16.44 0.83 -17.05
C ILE A 15 17.06 1.18 -15.70
N ALA A 16 16.71 2.34 -15.16
CA ALA A 16 17.13 2.74 -13.83
C ALA A 16 16.57 1.78 -12.78
N MET A 17 17.39 1.36 -11.82
CA MET A 17 16.94 0.47 -10.76
C MET A 17 15.82 1.09 -9.92
N ARG A 18 15.77 2.42 -9.80
CA ARG A 18 14.65 3.15 -9.19
C ARG A 18 13.31 2.81 -9.85
N GLN A 19 13.26 2.74 -11.19
CA GLN A 19 12.04 2.45 -11.93
C GLN A 19 11.61 0.99 -11.78
N ILE A 20 12.57 0.06 -11.72
CA ILE A 20 12.30 -1.34 -11.41
C ILE A 20 11.72 -1.46 -10.00
N ASN A 21 12.33 -0.81 -9.01
CA ASN A 21 11.82 -0.78 -7.65
C ASN A 21 10.43 -0.13 -7.57
N GLY A 22 10.13 0.88 -8.40
CA GLY A 22 8.78 1.45 -8.54
C GLY A 22 7.73 0.46 -9.07
N LEU A 23 8.12 -0.45 -9.96
CA LEU A 23 7.27 -1.55 -10.43
C LEU A 23 7.07 -2.61 -9.33
N LEU A 24 8.13 -3.03 -8.65
CA LEU A 24 8.04 -3.96 -7.52
C LEU A 24 7.18 -3.41 -6.39
N ALA A 25 7.27 -2.11 -6.13
CA ALA A 25 6.44 -1.42 -5.15
C ALA A 25 4.95 -1.44 -5.52
N THR A 26 4.63 -1.45 -6.82
CA THR A 26 3.27 -1.64 -7.32
C THR A 26 2.77 -3.06 -7.01
N LEU A 27 3.62 -4.08 -7.20
CA LEU A 27 3.26 -5.46 -6.84
C LEU A 27 3.06 -5.65 -5.34
N HIS A 28 3.88 -5.00 -4.50
CA HIS A 28 3.69 -4.97 -3.04
C HIS A 28 2.38 -4.26 -2.67
N GLN A 29 2.08 -3.12 -3.30
CA GLN A 29 0.79 -2.46 -3.13
C GLN A 29 -0.35 -3.40 -3.54
N ASN A 30 -0.23 -4.25 -4.55
CA ASN A 30 -1.30 -5.17 -4.95
C ASN A 30 -1.44 -6.39 -4.02
N GLY A 31 -0.64 -6.49 -2.96
CA GLY A 31 -0.57 -7.65 -2.06
C GLY A 31 -1.87 -8.02 -1.34
N ASP A 32 -2.75 -7.05 -1.10
CA ASP A 32 -4.08 -7.22 -0.51
C ASP A 32 -5.21 -7.37 -1.56
N GLN A 33 -4.87 -7.36 -2.85
CA GLN A 33 -5.82 -7.45 -3.95
C GLN A 33 -5.89 -8.86 -4.56
N ASP A 34 -7.00 -9.14 -5.24
CA ASP A 34 -7.15 -10.35 -6.03
C ASP A 34 -6.58 -10.15 -7.45
N THR A 35 -5.28 -9.88 -7.51
CA THR A 35 -4.53 -9.75 -8.76
C THR A 35 -3.62 -10.95 -8.98
N PRO A 36 -3.39 -11.36 -10.25
CA PRO A 36 -2.56 -12.51 -10.57
C PRO A 36 -1.07 -12.30 -10.24
N LEU A 37 -0.58 -11.06 -10.31
CA LEU A 37 0.78 -10.70 -9.89
C LEU A 37 0.72 -9.75 -8.70
N LYS A 38 1.33 -10.16 -7.60
CA LYS A 38 1.42 -9.42 -6.35
C LYS A 38 2.56 -9.93 -5.48
N PHE A 39 3.06 -9.08 -4.59
CA PHE A 39 3.85 -9.51 -3.44
C PHE A 39 3.00 -9.41 -2.19
N PHE A 40 3.05 -10.45 -1.36
CA PHE A 40 2.38 -10.42 -0.07
C PHE A 40 3.06 -9.39 0.83
N HIS A 41 2.26 -8.54 1.49
CA HIS A 41 2.75 -7.63 2.53
C HIS A 41 2.75 -8.29 3.91
N SER A 42 1.97 -9.36 4.11
CA SER A 42 1.95 -10.14 5.33
C SER A 42 1.75 -11.63 5.04
N MET A 43 2.27 -12.48 5.92
CA MET A 43 2.06 -13.93 5.91
C MET A 43 2.17 -14.50 7.33
N ALA A 44 1.55 -15.65 7.56
CA ALA A 44 1.76 -16.44 8.76
C ALA A 44 2.18 -17.85 8.35
N THR A 45 3.26 -18.35 8.93
CA THR A 45 3.76 -19.69 8.64
C THR A 45 4.35 -20.34 9.88
N ARG A 46 4.35 -21.67 9.91
CA ARG A 46 5.10 -22.45 10.90
C ARG A 46 6.55 -22.59 10.44
N ILE A 47 7.50 -22.53 11.36
CA ILE A 47 8.91 -22.78 11.12
C ILE A 47 9.40 -23.92 12.01
N GLY A 48 10.44 -24.63 11.57
CA GLY A 48 11.06 -25.68 12.36
C GLY A 48 10.28 -26.99 12.48
N ASP A 49 9.14 -27.13 11.82
CA ASP A 49 8.46 -28.41 11.75
C ASP A 49 9.38 -29.45 11.09
N PRO A 50 9.46 -30.66 11.63
CA PRO A 50 10.22 -31.72 11.01
C PRO A 50 9.65 -32.00 9.62
N ARG A 51 10.55 -32.01 8.63
CA ARG A 51 10.21 -32.56 7.32
C ARG A 51 9.93 -34.04 7.55
N ARG A 52 8.69 -34.44 7.33
CA ARG A 52 8.33 -35.84 7.25
C ARG A 52 9.18 -36.50 6.14
N ARG A 53 10.12 -37.40 6.48
CA ARG A 53 10.71 -38.28 5.46
C ARG A 53 9.61 -39.20 4.97
N ARG A 54 9.55 -39.44 3.65
CA ARG A 54 8.73 -40.54 3.15
C ARG A 54 9.40 -41.83 3.63
N PRO A 55 8.67 -42.77 4.22
CA PRO A 55 9.22 -44.09 4.39
C PRO A 55 9.53 -44.72 3.02
N GLU A 56 10.56 -45.56 2.95
CA GLU A 56 10.68 -46.55 1.87
C GLU A 56 9.60 -47.62 2.09
N VAL A 57 8.36 -47.24 1.85
CA VAL A 57 7.22 -48.16 1.88
C VAL A 57 7.18 -48.93 0.58
N GLY A 58 6.94 -50.24 0.65
CA GLY A 58 6.72 -51.08 -0.53
C GLY A 58 5.53 -50.63 -1.37
N ALA A 59 5.27 -51.32 -2.49
CA ALA A 59 4.34 -50.92 -3.55
C ALA A 59 2.96 -50.38 -3.12
N PHE A 60 2.42 -50.83 -1.98
CA PHE A 60 1.17 -50.31 -1.41
C PHE A 60 1.29 -48.83 -0.96
N GLY A 61 2.37 -48.47 -0.27
CA GLY A 61 2.57 -47.09 0.20
C GLY A 61 2.82 -46.10 -0.95
N ASP A 62 3.56 -46.52 -1.98
CA ASP A 62 3.74 -45.75 -3.21
C ASP A 62 2.40 -45.43 -3.90
N TRP A 63 1.51 -46.41 -3.95
CA TRP A 63 0.17 -46.25 -4.51
C TRP A 63 -0.69 -45.26 -3.70
N VAL A 64 -0.67 -45.35 -2.36
CA VAL A 64 -1.40 -44.42 -1.48
C VAL A 64 -0.91 -42.98 -1.67
N VAL A 65 0.41 -42.78 -1.80
CA VAL A 65 1.03 -41.47 -2.07
C VAL A 65 0.61 -40.92 -3.44
N ALA A 66 0.56 -41.78 -4.47
CA ALA A 66 0.09 -41.39 -5.80
C ALA A 66 -1.41 -41.03 -5.80
N TYR A 67 -2.22 -41.74 -5.01
CA TYR A 67 -3.66 -41.49 -4.86
C TYR A 67 -3.96 -40.10 -4.25
N GLN A 68 -3.23 -39.71 -3.19
CA GLN A 68 -3.38 -38.39 -2.57
C GLN A 68 -3.04 -37.23 -3.50
N LYS A 69 -2.05 -37.41 -4.39
CA LYS A 69 -1.68 -36.39 -5.39
C LYS A 69 -2.73 -36.20 -6.49
N ALA A 70 -3.61 -37.17 -6.70
CA ALA A 70 -4.54 -37.17 -7.82
C ALA A 70 -5.77 -36.25 -7.64
N GLY A 71 -5.94 -35.57 -6.50
CA GLY A 71 -6.92 -34.49 -6.39
C GLY A 71 -7.20 -33.97 -4.96
N PRO A 72 -7.65 -32.70 -4.81
CA PRO A 72 -8.07 -32.14 -3.53
C PRO A 72 -9.27 -32.89 -2.94
N GLY A 73 -9.28 -33.12 -1.62
CA GLY A 73 -10.36 -33.82 -0.90
C GLY A 73 -10.18 -35.33 -0.73
N ARG A 74 -9.13 -35.92 -1.32
CA ARG A 74 -8.79 -37.35 -1.13
C ARG A 74 -7.89 -37.54 0.09
N GLY A 75 -8.50 -37.57 1.27
CA GLY A 75 -7.83 -37.83 2.55
C GLY A 75 -7.60 -39.33 2.82
N LEU A 76 -6.58 -39.65 3.63
CA LEU A 76 -6.33 -41.02 4.12
C LEU A 76 -7.53 -41.59 4.89
N ASP A 77 -8.23 -40.74 5.64
CA ASP A 77 -9.38 -41.16 6.44
C ASP A 77 -10.60 -41.53 5.58
N ASP A 78 -10.84 -40.80 4.49
CA ASP A 78 -11.91 -41.13 3.53
C ASP A 78 -11.61 -42.43 2.78
N LEU A 79 -10.36 -42.62 2.36
CA LEU A 79 -9.91 -43.86 1.71
C LEU A 79 -9.99 -45.06 2.67
N ARG A 80 -9.54 -44.92 3.93
CA ARG A 80 -9.67 -45.97 4.96
C ARG A 80 -11.13 -46.33 5.16
N THR A 81 -12.00 -45.33 5.30
CA THR A 81 -13.43 -45.53 5.55
C THR A 81 -14.09 -46.24 4.37
N GLN A 82 -13.81 -45.83 3.14
CA GLN A 82 -14.37 -46.47 1.94
C GLN A 82 -13.87 -47.90 1.75
N LEU A 83 -12.56 -48.15 1.92
CA LEU A 83 -11.98 -49.48 1.72
C LEU A 83 -12.35 -50.46 2.84
N THR A 84 -12.40 -50.01 4.10
CA THR A 84 -12.82 -50.87 5.21
C THR A 84 -14.33 -51.14 5.20
N ALA A 85 -15.15 -50.22 4.69
CA ALA A 85 -16.60 -50.42 4.57
C ALA A 85 -17.01 -51.39 3.45
N THR A 86 -16.17 -51.58 2.42
CA THR A 86 -16.50 -52.39 1.24
C THR A 86 -15.73 -53.71 1.14
N ALA A 87 -14.68 -53.91 1.94
CA ALA A 87 -13.86 -55.11 1.89
C ALA A 87 -14.38 -56.27 2.79
N PRO A 88 -14.20 -57.54 2.39
CA PRO A 88 -14.45 -58.69 3.26
C PRO A 88 -13.65 -58.62 4.58
N PRO A 89 -14.13 -59.20 5.69
CA PRO A 89 -13.56 -58.98 7.03
C PRO A 89 -12.06 -59.26 7.16
N GLY A 90 -11.54 -60.29 6.49
CA GLY A 90 -10.11 -60.61 6.49
C GLY A 90 -9.26 -59.58 5.73
N THR A 91 -9.76 -59.09 4.60
CA THR A 91 -9.09 -58.08 3.77
C THR A 91 -9.14 -56.70 4.42
N ALA A 92 -10.26 -56.35 5.08
CA ALA A 92 -10.39 -55.11 5.83
C ALA A 92 -9.35 -55.05 6.97
N LYS A 93 -9.12 -56.17 7.67
CA LYS A 93 -8.10 -56.27 8.71
C LYS A 93 -6.68 -56.12 8.14
N MET A 94 -6.35 -56.83 7.06
CA MET A 94 -5.04 -56.71 6.41
C MET A 94 -4.75 -55.29 5.91
N LEU A 95 -5.74 -54.62 5.32
CA LEU A 95 -5.61 -53.23 4.88
C LEU A 95 -5.44 -52.29 6.07
N SER A 96 -6.23 -52.48 7.14
CA SER A 96 -6.09 -51.71 8.38
C SER A 96 -4.69 -51.85 8.98
N ASP A 97 -4.16 -53.07 9.06
CA ASP A 97 -2.82 -53.33 9.59
C ASP A 97 -1.72 -52.70 8.70
N ALA A 98 -1.86 -52.79 7.38
CA ALA A 98 -0.95 -52.13 6.43
C ALA A 98 -0.99 -50.60 6.54
N PHE A 99 -2.16 -50.03 6.79
CA PHE A 99 -2.35 -48.62 7.06
C PHE A 99 -1.74 -48.18 8.40
N VAL A 100 -1.79 -49.03 9.44
CA VAL A 100 -1.12 -48.75 10.72
C VAL A 100 0.40 -48.76 10.54
N GLY A 101 0.95 -49.71 9.79
CA GLY A 101 2.38 -49.73 9.44
C GLY A 101 2.80 -48.47 8.67
N PHE A 102 2.01 -48.05 7.69
CA PHE A 102 2.25 -46.80 6.95
C PHE A 102 2.28 -45.56 7.85
N ASP A 103 1.45 -45.48 8.90
CA ASP A 103 1.48 -44.37 9.85
C ASP A 103 2.70 -44.42 10.79
N GLN A 104 3.23 -45.61 11.07
CA GLN A 104 4.39 -45.83 11.95
C GLN A 104 5.74 -45.60 11.28
N ASP A 105 5.85 -45.83 9.96
CA ASP A 105 7.12 -45.73 9.23
C ASP A 105 7.55 -44.27 8.93
N TRP A 106 6.75 -43.27 9.31
CA TRP A 106 7.15 -41.86 9.16
C TRP A 106 8.25 -41.49 10.17
N GLU A 107 9.52 -41.66 9.79
CA GLU A 107 10.64 -41.12 10.56
C GLU A 107 10.62 -39.60 10.55
N VAL A 108 10.50 -39.03 11.76
CA VAL A 108 10.61 -37.61 12.04
C VAL A 108 12.07 -37.33 12.40
N GLU A 109 12.87 -36.95 11.42
CA GLU A 109 14.21 -36.42 11.68
C GLU A 109 14.05 -34.98 12.17
N LEU A 110 14.20 -34.76 13.48
CA LEU A 110 14.23 -33.42 14.05
C LEU A 110 15.50 -32.71 13.54
N PRO A 111 15.38 -31.55 12.86
CA PRO A 111 16.55 -30.82 12.41
C PRO A 111 17.46 -30.47 13.60
N PRO A 112 18.78 -30.34 13.40
CA PRO A 112 19.71 -29.91 14.45
C PRO A 112 19.41 -28.49 14.97
N ASP A 113 18.69 -27.67 14.20
CA ASP A 113 18.26 -26.33 14.60
C ASP A 113 16.91 -26.38 15.33
N VAL A 114 16.95 -26.23 16.65
CA VAL A 114 15.83 -26.41 17.59
C VAL A 114 14.82 -25.23 17.55
N VAL A 115 14.81 -24.36 16.52
CA VAL A 115 13.89 -23.21 16.42
C VAL A 115 12.57 -23.65 15.78
N ARG A 116 11.48 -23.69 16.56
CA ARG A 116 10.15 -24.17 16.16
C ARG A 116 9.05 -23.26 16.68
N GLY A 117 8.06 -22.96 15.85
CA GLY A 117 6.92 -22.15 16.25
C GLY A 117 6.19 -21.51 15.08
N ILE A 118 5.31 -20.56 15.38
CA ILE A 118 4.58 -19.78 14.38
C ILE A 118 5.25 -18.42 14.22
N VAL A 119 5.54 -18.04 12.98
CA VAL A 119 6.00 -16.69 12.62
C VAL A 119 4.90 -15.98 11.87
N LYS A 120 4.48 -14.82 12.38
CA LYS A 120 3.70 -13.84 11.62
C LYS A 120 4.66 -12.80 11.08
N LEU A 121 4.75 -12.68 9.76
CA LEU A 121 5.71 -11.85 9.05
C LEU A 121 4.96 -10.74 8.33
N GLN A 122 5.49 -9.52 8.41
CA GLN A 122 5.14 -8.39 7.57
C GLN A 122 6.37 -8.02 6.75
N VAL A 123 6.21 -7.93 5.43
CA VAL A 123 7.27 -7.65 4.46
C VAL A 123 6.98 -6.30 3.83
N SER A 124 7.95 -5.39 3.89
CA SER A 124 7.86 -4.08 3.24
C SER A 124 8.08 -4.21 1.73
N SER A 125 7.99 -3.10 0.99
CA SER A 125 8.28 -3.11 -0.45
C SER A 125 9.66 -3.69 -0.74
N ILE A 126 9.68 -4.74 -1.57
CA ILE A 126 10.90 -5.39 -2.02
C ILE A 126 11.64 -4.46 -3.00
N SER A 127 12.97 -4.41 -2.88
CA SER A 127 13.84 -3.80 -3.88
C SER A 127 14.90 -4.78 -4.36
N ILE A 128 15.44 -4.53 -5.55
CA ILE A 128 16.48 -5.35 -6.15
C ILE A 128 17.71 -4.48 -6.40
N THR A 129 18.89 -5.06 -6.22
CA THR A 129 20.15 -4.52 -6.72
C THR A 129 20.86 -5.56 -7.58
N VAL A 130 21.71 -5.08 -8.48
CA VAL A 130 22.55 -5.95 -9.31
C VAL A 130 24.00 -5.57 -9.04
N PRO A 131 24.87 -6.49 -8.59
CA PRO A 131 26.28 -6.15 -8.39
C PRO A 131 26.89 -5.57 -9.68
N THR A 132 27.73 -4.54 -9.57
CA THR A 132 28.30 -3.86 -10.73
C THR A 132 29.06 -4.85 -11.62
N GLY A 133 28.70 -4.89 -12.91
CA GLY A 133 29.28 -5.82 -13.88
C GLY A 133 28.70 -7.24 -13.84
N SER A 134 27.84 -7.57 -12.86
CA SER A 134 27.17 -8.86 -12.79
C SER A 134 26.18 -9.04 -13.94
N SER A 135 26.15 -10.27 -14.47
CA SER A 135 25.24 -10.73 -15.52
C SER A 135 24.47 -12.00 -15.14
N THR A 136 24.71 -12.52 -13.94
CA THR A 136 24.18 -13.81 -13.48
C THR A 136 23.61 -13.77 -12.07
N GLU A 137 23.68 -12.62 -11.39
CA GLU A 137 23.27 -12.51 -9.99
C GLU A 137 22.48 -11.22 -9.75
N VAL A 138 21.43 -11.34 -8.94
CA VAL A 138 20.64 -10.23 -8.40
C VAL A 138 20.50 -10.39 -6.90
N THR A 139 20.51 -9.29 -6.15
CA THR A 139 20.26 -9.30 -4.71
C THR A 139 18.91 -8.70 -4.41
N ILE A 140 18.07 -9.45 -3.72
CA ILE A 140 16.76 -8.99 -3.24
C ILE A 140 16.94 -8.44 -1.82
N HIS A 141 16.37 -7.26 -1.59
CA HIS A 141 16.33 -6.57 -0.31
C HIS A 141 14.87 -6.47 0.16
N ALA A 142 14.61 -6.89 1.39
CA ALA A 142 13.28 -6.80 1.99
C ALA A 142 13.38 -6.44 3.47
N ASP A 143 12.88 -5.26 3.85
CA ASP A 143 12.68 -4.92 5.26
C ASP A 143 11.52 -5.74 5.83
N VAL A 144 11.81 -6.49 6.89
CA VAL A 144 10.87 -7.42 7.51
C VAL A 144 10.64 -7.09 8.98
N ARG A 145 9.38 -7.22 9.40
CA ARG A 145 8.97 -7.25 10.80
C ARG A 145 8.30 -8.58 11.07
N ALA A 146 8.71 -9.29 12.11
CA ALA A 146 8.13 -10.59 12.42
C ALA A 146 7.78 -10.70 13.90
N GLN A 147 6.63 -11.28 14.18
CA GLN A 147 6.23 -11.71 15.50
C GLN A 147 6.35 -13.23 15.59
N TYR A 148 7.25 -13.69 16.45
CA TYR A 148 7.53 -15.11 16.66
C TYR A 148 6.81 -15.64 17.90
N TYR A 149 6.16 -16.79 17.74
CA TYR A 149 5.50 -17.53 18.82
C TYR A 149 6.19 -18.89 18.95
N PRO A 150 7.08 -19.06 19.95
CA PRO A 150 7.86 -20.27 20.12
C PRO A 150 6.99 -21.48 20.55
N ASP A 151 7.30 -22.66 20.03
CA ASP A 151 6.80 -23.94 20.55
C ASP A 151 7.49 -24.29 21.89
N PRO A 152 6.85 -25.04 22.80
CA PRO A 152 7.49 -25.50 24.03
C PRO A 152 8.81 -26.24 23.78
N GLY A 153 9.86 -25.85 24.50
CA GLY A 153 11.20 -26.47 24.40
C GLY A 153 11.99 -26.12 23.14
N THR A 154 11.55 -25.13 22.35
CA THR A 154 12.34 -24.57 21.24
C THR A 154 13.53 -23.75 21.74
N THR A 155 14.54 -23.57 20.89
CA THR A 155 15.52 -22.48 21.07
C THR A 155 14.81 -21.13 21.10
N GLU A 156 15.10 -20.34 22.13
CA GLU A 156 14.56 -18.98 22.26
C GLU A 156 15.15 -18.03 21.21
N ILE A 157 14.25 -17.28 20.59
CA ILE A 157 14.48 -16.10 19.76
C ILE A 157 13.48 -15.04 20.25
N PRO A 158 13.82 -13.74 20.24
CA PRO A 158 12.90 -12.69 20.67
C PRO A 158 11.57 -12.72 19.91
N ASN A 159 10.48 -12.43 20.65
CA ASN A 159 9.12 -12.42 20.10
C ASN A 159 8.92 -11.37 19.01
N SER A 160 9.74 -10.32 18.97
CA SER A 160 9.71 -9.24 17.98
C SER A 160 11.03 -9.21 17.23
N ILE A 161 10.97 -9.33 15.91
CA ILE A 161 12.12 -9.30 15.01
C ILE A 161 11.92 -8.13 14.03
N HIS A 162 12.95 -7.31 13.85
CA HIS A 162 12.95 -6.24 12.86
C HIS A 162 14.34 -6.14 12.21
N GLY A 163 14.38 -6.18 10.88
CA GLY A 163 15.62 -6.05 10.14
C GLY A 163 15.39 -6.16 8.63
N GLU A 164 16.49 -6.17 7.89
CA GLU A 164 16.51 -6.30 6.44
C GLU A 164 17.01 -7.70 6.07
N VAL A 165 16.26 -8.40 5.22
CA VAL A 165 16.73 -9.62 4.55
C VAL A 165 17.40 -9.22 3.25
N ARG A 166 18.65 -9.69 3.06
CA ARG A 166 19.38 -9.59 1.80
C ARG A 166 19.66 -10.99 1.29
N ALA A 167 19.14 -11.33 0.13
CA ALA A 167 19.28 -12.66 -0.44
C ALA A 167 19.69 -12.57 -1.91
N ALA A 168 20.83 -13.18 -2.26
CA ALA A 168 21.26 -13.27 -3.64
C ALA A 168 20.61 -14.45 -4.37
N PHE A 169 20.27 -14.21 -5.63
CA PHE A 169 19.69 -15.19 -6.53
C PHE A 169 20.54 -15.27 -7.80
N ASP A 170 20.87 -16.50 -8.17
CA ASP A 170 21.48 -16.81 -9.45
C ASP A 170 20.40 -16.77 -10.54
N VAL A 171 20.66 -16.04 -11.60
CA VAL A 171 19.81 -15.90 -12.78
C VAL A 171 20.51 -16.57 -13.95
N ARG A 172 19.88 -17.61 -14.50
CA ARG A 172 20.41 -18.40 -15.61
C ARG A 172 19.35 -18.55 -16.69
N GLN A 173 19.78 -18.61 -17.94
CA GLN A 173 18.91 -18.97 -19.05
C GLN A 173 19.19 -20.41 -19.47
N THR A 174 18.14 -21.16 -19.77
CA THR A 174 18.26 -22.49 -20.37
C THR A 174 17.45 -22.58 -21.66
N PRO A 175 17.95 -23.32 -22.68
CA PRO A 175 17.16 -23.60 -23.88
C PRO A 175 15.88 -24.36 -23.54
N GLN A 176 14.76 -24.02 -24.19
CA GLN A 176 13.50 -24.73 -24.05
C GLN A 176 12.76 -24.76 -25.40
N GLY A 177 12.83 -25.90 -26.10
CA GLY A 177 12.27 -26.02 -27.44
C GLY A 177 12.87 -24.99 -28.39
N SER A 178 12.03 -24.18 -29.06
CA SER A 178 12.45 -23.04 -29.89
C SER A 178 12.60 -21.73 -29.10
N GLY A 179 12.35 -21.73 -27.79
CA GLY A 179 12.40 -20.56 -26.90
C GLY A 179 13.46 -20.67 -25.82
N ARG A 180 13.42 -19.74 -24.86
CA ARG A 180 14.32 -19.71 -23.69
C ARG A 180 13.52 -19.65 -22.41
N ARG A 181 14.07 -20.27 -21.37
CA ARG A 181 13.52 -20.24 -20.02
C ARG A 181 14.45 -19.47 -19.11
N LEU A 182 13.88 -18.58 -18.31
CA LEU A 182 14.58 -17.93 -17.22
C LEU A 182 14.45 -18.78 -15.96
N LEU A 183 15.59 -19.22 -15.44
CA LEU A 183 15.71 -19.89 -14.14
C LEU A 183 16.28 -18.90 -13.15
N ILE A 184 15.54 -18.66 -12.08
CA ILE A 184 16.00 -17.87 -10.93
C ILE A 184 16.06 -18.84 -9.75
N GLN A 185 17.20 -18.91 -9.10
CA GLN A 185 17.42 -19.83 -7.98
C GLN A 185 18.13 -19.10 -6.84
N PRO A 186 17.77 -19.36 -5.57
CA PRO A 186 18.55 -18.88 -4.44
C PRO A 186 20.01 -19.32 -4.57
N SER A 187 20.95 -18.45 -4.24
CA SER A 187 22.37 -18.78 -4.23
C SER A 187 22.68 -20.03 -3.38
N ALA A 188 23.62 -20.87 -3.86
CA ALA A 188 24.14 -21.99 -3.09
C ALA A 188 25.10 -21.55 -1.95
N GLN A 189 25.59 -20.31 -1.99
CA GLN A 189 26.55 -19.79 -1.00
C GLN A 189 25.82 -19.18 0.20
N ASP A 190 26.10 -19.69 1.38
CA ASP A 190 25.48 -19.26 2.64
C ASP A 190 25.79 -17.81 3.01
N SER A 191 26.98 -17.31 2.65
CA SER A 191 27.42 -15.93 2.86
C SER A 191 26.63 -14.90 2.05
N LYS A 192 25.84 -15.33 1.07
CA LYS A 192 25.00 -14.46 0.23
C LYS A 192 23.55 -14.33 0.75
N PHE A 193 23.29 -14.82 1.95
CA PHE A 193 22.05 -14.62 2.69
C PHE A 193 22.39 -13.93 3.99
N GLU A 194 21.91 -12.71 4.15
CA GLU A 194 22.12 -11.90 5.33
C GLU A 194 20.78 -11.50 5.93
N PHE A 195 20.74 -11.49 7.26
CA PHE A 195 19.74 -10.76 8.01
C PHE A 195 20.46 -9.64 8.76
N VAL A 196 20.17 -8.40 8.38
CA VAL A 196 20.74 -7.21 9.00
C VAL A 196 19.71 -6.71 10.01
N ALA A 197 19.97 -6.91 11.30
CA ALA A 197 19.09 -6.39 12.33
C ALA A 197 18.96 -4.86 12.20
N ALA A 198 17.74 -4.36 12.35
CA ALA A 198 17.55 -2.91 12.44
C ALA A 198 18.33 -2.39 13.66
N PRO A 199 19.01 -1.23 13.56
CA PRO A 199 19.66 -0.60 14.72
C PRO A 199 18.68 -0.52 15.89
N GLY A 200 19.09 -0.60 17.16
CA GLY A 200 18.16 -0.44 18.28
C GLY A 200 17.07 -1.52 18.45
N SER A 201 16.98 -2.52 17.57
CA SER A 201 16.02 -3.64 17.68
C SER A 201 16.20 -4.51 18.94
N GLY A 202 17.36 -4.42 19.59
CA GLY A 202 17.70 -5.21 20.78
C GLY A 202 18.15 -6.64 20.47
N LEU A 203 18.29 -7.02 19.19
CA LEU A 203 18.77 -8.34 18.79
C LEU A 203 20.29 -8.46 19.01
N THR A 204 20.69 -9.52 19.70
CA THR A 204 22.10 -9.90 19.89
C THR A 204 22.69 -10.55 18.63
N THR A 205 24.01 -10.55 18.49
CA THR A 205 24.71 -11.21 17.36
C THR A 205 24.35 -12.70 17.25
N ALA A 206 24.16 -13.38 18.38
CA ALA A 206 23.76 -14.79 18.41
C ALA A 206 22.33 -14.99 17.86
N GLU A 207 21.40 -14.12 18.22
CA GLU A 207 20.02 -14.15 17.70
C GLU A 207 19.98 -13.81 16.21
N VAL A 208 20.75 -12.82 15.77
CA VAL A 208 20.91 -12.49 14.35
C VAL A 208 21.41 -13.70 13.56
N GLY A 209 22.40 -14.43 14.08
CA GLY A 209 22.89 -15.66 13.46
C GLY A 209 21.81 -16.75 13.32
N LYS A 210 21.01 -16.95 14.37
CA LYS A 210 19.87 -17.90 14.35
C LYS A 210 18.80 -17.48 13.34
N ILE A 211 18.44 -16.19 13.32
CA ILE A 211 17.45 -15.64 12.39
C ILE A 211 17.96 -15.75 10.95
N ALA A 212 19.22 -15.40 10.67
CA ALA A 212 19.83 -15.53 9.36
C ALA A 212 19.80 -16.98 8.85
N ALA A 213 20.03 -17.97 9.73
CA ALA A 213 19.91 -19.38 9.39
C ALA A 213 18.46 -19.76 9.00
N GLN A 214 17.46 -19.29 9.75
CA GLN A 214 16.05 -19.51 9.41
C GLN A 214 15.63 -18.80 8.12
N VAL A 215 16.09 -17.57 7.88
CA VAL A 215 15.87 -16.83 6.63
C VAL A 215 16.44 -17.59 5.45
N ARG A 216 17.69 -18.05 5.53
CA ARG A 216 18.33 -18.83 4.47
C ARG A 216 17.56 -20.12 4.18
N LYS A 217 17.15 -20.84 5.22
CA LYS A 217 16.32 -22.04 5.08
C LYS A 217 15.00 -21.72 4.39
N PHE A 218 14.29 -20.69 4.85
CA PHE A 218 13.02 -20.26 4.25
C PHE A 218 13.18 -19.85 2.78
N VAL A 219 14.20 -19.07 2.43
CA VAL A 219 14.42 -18.62 1.05
C VAL A 219 14.77 -19.80 0.13
N ARG A 220 15.52 -20.79 0.61
CA ARG A 220 15.89 -21.97 -0.20
C ARG A 220 14.78 -23.00 -0.33
N GLU A 221 13.99 -23.17 0.72
CA GLU A 221 13.08 -24.31 0.86
C GLU A 221 11.61 -23.92 0.83
N GLY A 222 11.27 -22.73 1.33
CA GLY A 222 9.91 -22.20 1.44
C GLY A 222 9.49 -21.33 0.26
N VAL A 223 10.44 -20.80 -0.52
CA VAL A 223 10.14 -20.00 -1.72
C VAL A 223 10.21 -20.90 -2.96
N SER A 224 9.06 -21.10 -3.61
CA SER A 224 9.00 -21.73 -4.93
C SER A 224 9.07 -20.66 -6.01
N LEU A 225 10.18 -20.60 -6.73
CA LEU A 225 10.32 -19.75 -7.91
C LEU A 225 9.85 -20.54 -9.14
N LEU A 226 8.78 -20.07 -9.77
CA LEU A 226 8.30 -20.68 -11.00
C LEU A 226 9.22 -20.27 -12.15
N PRO A 227 9.68 -21.23 -12.99
CA PRO A 227 10.41 -20.90 -14.19
C PRO A 227 9.52 -20.04 -15.11
N VAL A 228 10.11 -19.02 -15.71
CA VAL A 228 9.40 -18.12 -16.62
C VAL A 228 9.84 -18.39 -18.04
N ASP A 229 8.91 -18.86 -18.86
CA ASP A 229 9.13 -19.02 -20.30
C ASP A 229 9.14 -17.61 -20.93
N LEU A 230 10.26 -17.25 -21.55
CA LEU A 230 10.39 -15.94 -22.19
C LEU A 230 9.63 -15.96 -23.51
N PRO A 231 8.88 -14.89 -23.87
CA PRO A 231 8.19 -14.84 -25.16
C PRO A 231 9.16 -15.10 -26.33
N PRO A 232 8.71 -15.73 -27.44
CA PRO A 232 9.59 -16.11 -28.56
C PRO A 232 10.38 -14.95 -29.19
N HIS A 233 9.89 -13.72 -29.04
CA HIS A 233 10.50 -12.49 -29.53
C HIS A 233 11.14 -11.64 -28.42
N PHE A 234 11.15 -12.12 -27.18
CA PHE A 234 11.72 -11.40 -26.03
C PHE A 234 13.22 -11.70 -25.95
N ALA A 235 13.98 -10.96 -26.73
CA ALA A 235 15.37 -11.24 -27.06
C ALA A 235 16.40 -10.71 -26.04
N PHE A 236 16.16 -10.90 -24.74
CA PHE A 236 17.22 -10.69 -23.76
C PHE A 236 18.05 -11.95 -23.62
N THR A 237 19.30 -11.89 -24.05
CA THR A 237 20.24 -13.01 -24.02
C THR A 237 21.12 -13.02 -22.77
N GLU A 238 21.26 -11.85 -22.16
CA GLU A 238 22.05 -11.56 -20.97
C GLU A 238 21.56 -10.21 -20.39
N PHE A 239 21.97 -9.88 -19.17
CA PHE A 239 21.82 -8.55 -18.61
C PHE A 239 23.15 -8.10 -18.02
N LYS A 240 23.29 -6.80 -17.73
CA LYS A 240 24.44 -6.28 -17.00
C LYS A 240 24.05 -5.18 -16.04
N GLY A 241 24.43 -5.31 -14.78
CA GLY A 241 24.35 -4.21 -13.82
C GLY A 241 25.43 -3.16 -14.11
N LEU A 242 25.05 -1.90 -14.21
CA LEU A 242 25.98 -0.77 -14.39
C LEU A 242 25.77 0.27 -13.29
N GLY A 243 26.87 0.85 -12.80
CA GLY A 243 26.84 1.82 -11.71
C GLY A 243 26.40 1.22 -10.37
N SER A 244 26.20 2.10 -9.38
CA SER A 244 25.83 1.74 -8.02
C SER A 244 24.91 2.80 -7.40
N GLY A 245 24.25 2.45 -6.29
CA GLY A 245 23.35 3.35 -5.56
C GLY A 245 22.18 3.85 -6.42
N ALA A 246 21.83 5.13 -6.26
CA ALA A 246 20.70 5.76 -6.95
C ALA A 246 20.83 5.81 -8.49
N ASN A 247 22.06 5.72 -9.00
CA ASN A 247 22.37 5.75 -10.44
C ASN A 247 22.57 4.35 -11.03
N GLN A 248 22.27 3.30 -10.27
CA GLN A 248 22.37 1.94 -10.77
C GLN A 248 21.34 1.70 -11.88
N VAL A 249 21.78 1.07 -12.96
CA VAL A 249 20.93 0.69 -14.08
C VAL A 249 21.15 -0.77 -14.43
N ILE A 250 20.13 -1.40 -15.02
CA ILE A 250 20.29 -2.68 -15.70
C ILE A 250 20.32 -2.42 -17.20
N ALA A 251 21.37 -2.92 -17.87
CA ALA A 251 21.48 -2.93 -19.31
C ALA A 251 20.98 -4.26 -19.86
N LEU A 252 20.15 -4.20 -20.88
CA LEU A 252 19.48 -5.33 -21.48
C LEU A 252 19.59 -5.22 -23.01
N PRO A 253 20.15 -6.21 -23.73
CA PRO A 253 20.32 -6.14 -25.18
C PRO A 253 18.97 -6.25 -25.88
N PHE A 254 18.71 -5.39 -26.87
CA PHE A 254 17.44 -5.39 -27.60
C PHE A 254 17.70 -5.73 -29.07
N GLN A 255 17.27 -6.92 -29.51
CA GLN A 255 17.46 -7.34 -30.90
C GLN A 255 16.40 -6.71 -31.81
N LEU A 256 16.82 -5.72 -32.60
CA LEU A 256 16.00 -5.08 -33.64
C LEU A 256 15.90 -5.92 -34.93
N SER A 257 16.77 -6.92 -35.07
CA SER A 257 16.82 -7.86 -36.20
C SER A 257 17.03 -9.28 -35.67
N GLY A 258 16.45 -10.30 -36.30
CA GLY A 258 16.60 -11.73 -35.93
C GLY A 258 18.01 -12.32 -36.11
N ALA A 259 19.05 -11.49 -36.03
CA ALA A 259 20.44 -11.88 -36.06
C ALA A 259 20.84 -12.62 -34.77
N PRO A 260 21.82 -13.54 -34.84
CA PRO A 260 22.32 -14.23 -33.65
C PRO A 260 23.00 -13.26 -32.67
N SER A 261 23.04 -13.64 -31.40
CA SER A 261 23.70 -12.86 -30.34
C SER A 261 25.22 -12.79 -30.56
N PRO A 262 25.87 -11.63 -30.37
CA PRO A 262 27.33 -11.49 -30.45
C PRO A 262 28.06 -12.34 -29.39
N ALA A 263 29.33 -12.70 -29.66
CA ALA A 263 30.13 -13.57 -28.79
C ALA A 263 30.66 -12.88 -27.52
N ASP A 264 31.08 -11.59 -27.60
CA ASP A 264 31.67 -10.84 -26.49
C ASP A 264 30.61 -10.08 -25.63
N GLY A 265 29.35 -10.10 -26.05
CA GLY A 265 28.19 -9.69 -25.27
C GLY A 265 28.19 -8.24 -24.76
N LEU A 266 27.62 -8.01 -23.58
CA LEU A 266 27.56 -6.71 -22.91
C LEU A 266 28.85 -6.35 -22.14
N GLN A 267 29.93 -7.11 -22.28
CA GLN A 267 31.14 -6.93 -21.46
C GLN A 267 31.83 -5.59 -21.68
N SER A 268 31.81 -5.07 -22.90
CA SER A 268 32.39 -3.78 -23.27
C SER A 268 31.62 -2.56 -22.73
N LEU A 269 30.36 -2.73 -22.31
CA LEU A 269 29.53 -1.64 -21.82
C LEU A 269 29.87 -1.31 -20.35
N THR A 270 30.40 -0.13 -20.08
CA THR A 270 30.87 0.28 -18.74
C THR A 270 30.14 1.49 -18.17
N GLN A 271 29.46 2.27 -19.00
CA GLN A 271 28.82 3.53 -18.62
C GLN A 271 27.32 3.54 -18.94
N SER A 272 26.58 4.27 -18.11
CA SER A 272 25.16 4.51 -18.36
C SER A 272 24.96 5.69 -19.32
N PHE A 273 24.00 5.55 -20.25
CA PHE A 273 23.63 6.63 -21.16
C PHE A 273 22.30 7.32 -20.79
N ILE A 274 21.61 6.88 -19.74
CA ILE A 274 20.27 7.40 -19.39
C ILE A 274 20.30 8.64 -18.51
N GLY A 275 21.43 8.94 -17.87
CA GLY A 275 21.53 10.07 -16.93
C GLY A 275 20.52 9.93 -15.80
N ALA A 276 19.74 10.99 -15.54
CA ALA A 276 18.69 10.98 -14.53
C ALA A 276 17.37 10.32 -15.01
N SER A 277 17.24 9.98 -16.29
CA SER A 277 16.01 9.42 -16.85
C SER A 277 15.72 8.01 -16.35
N GLY A 278 14.44 7.66 -16.25
CA GLY A 278 13.99 6.36 -15.77
C GLY A 278 14.38 5.18 -16.67
N PHE A 279 14.42 5.39 -17.98
CA PHE A 279 14.99 4.43 -18.92
C PHE A 279 15.59 5.16 -20.12
N GLY A 280 16.34 4.41 -20.92
CA GLY A 280 16.74 4.84 -22.24
C GLY A 280 17.00 3.68 -23.18
N PHE A 281 17.04 4.02 -24.44
CA PHE A 281 17.21 3.11 -25.55
C PHE A 281 18.29 3.67 -26.47
N ALA A 282 19.38 2.92 -26.64
CA ALA A 282 20.46 3.29 -27.54
C ALA A 282 20.46 2.38 -28.77
N VAL A 283 20.65 2.97 -29.95
CA VAL A 283 20.81 2.27 -31.23
C VAL A 283 22.16 2.63 -31.82
N SER A 284 22.92 1.64 -32.26
CA SER A 284 24.27 1.87 -32.82
C SER A 284 24.22 2.66 -34.12
N LYS A 285 25.25 3.47 -34.39
CA LYS A 285 25.36 4.22 -35.66
C LYS A 285 25.35 3.30 -36.88
N GLU A 286 25.90 2.09 -36.76
CA GLU A 286 25.91 1.08 -37.82
C GLU A 286 24.49 0.66 -38.18
N HIS A 287 23.64 0.42 -37.17
CA HIS A 287 22.24 0.05 -37.39
C HIS A 287 21.38 1.24 -37.85
N VAL A 288 21.58 2.43 -37.28
CA VAL A 288 20.90 3.63 -37.78
C VAL A 288 21.25 3.90 -39.25
N GLY A 289 22.49 3.62 -39.65
CA GLY A 289 22.94 3.71 -41.03
C GLY A 289 22.19 2.77 -41.99
N THR A 290 21.73 1.59 -41.55
CA THR A 290 20.93 0.68 -42.39
C THR A 290 19.48 1.12 -42.53
N LEU A 291 18.96 1.92 -41.59
CA LEU A 291 17.61 2.49 -41.65
C LEU A 291 17.51 3.67 -42.64
N ILE A 292 18.63 4.27 -43.02
CA ILE A 292 18.69 5.38 -43.96
C ILE A 292 19.09 4.83 -45.33
N ASP A 293 18.13 4.77 -46.26
CA ASP A 293 18.36 4.28 -47.61
C ASP A 293 19.19 5.29 -48.45
N LEU A 294 20.51 5.20 -48.32
CA LEU A 294 21.46 5.96 -49.12
C LEU A 294 21.41 5.57 -50.61
N GLU A 295 20.96 4.35 -50.93
CA GLU A 295 20.85 3.90 -52.31
C GLU A 295 19.66 4.55 -53.01
N ALA A 296 18.55 4.77 -52.32
CA ALA A 296 17.45 5.59 -52.85
C ALA A 296 17.91 7.01 -53.21
N ILE A 297 18.84 7.61 -52.45
CA ILE A 297 19.45 8.91 -52.79
C ILE A 297 20.28 8.79 -54.06
N ARG A 298 21.09 7.73 -54.20
CA ARG A 298 21.88 7.48 -55.42
C ARG A 298 20.99 7.28 -56.64
N GLN A 299 19.93 6.49 -56.52
CA GLN A 299 19.00 6.22 -57.61
C GLN A 299 18.18 7.45 -57.99
N ALA A 300 17.74 8.27 -57.02
CA ALA A 300 17.01 9.50 -57.30
C ALA A 300 17.85 10.47 -58.15
N ILE A 301 19.14 10.63 -57.83
CA ILE A 301 20.06 11.47 -58.60
C ILE A 301 20.38 10.86 -59.97
N LYS A 302 20.60 9.54 -60.04
CA LYS A 302 20.87 8.83 -61.30
C LYS A 302 19.69 8.89 -62.28
N ASN A 303 18.47 8.75 -61.79
CA ASN A 303 17.25 8.71 -62.60
C ASN A 303 16.67 10.10 -62.88
N ARG A 304 17.36 11.15 -62.43
CA ARG A 304 16.91 12.52 -62.61
C ARG A 304 16.98 12.92 -64.08
N ARG A 305 16.02 13.75 -64.50
CA ARG A 305 16.06 14.33 -65.84
C ARG A 305 17.35 15.15 -66.00
N PRO A 306 18.06 15.01 -67.14
CA PRO A 306 19.26 15.80 -67.40
C PRO A 306 19.00 17.29 -67.23
N LEU A 307 19.91 17.96 -66.52
CA LEU A 307 19.78 19.38 -66.22
C LEU A 307 20.20 20.21 -67.43
N LYS A 308 19.34 21.14 -67.84
CA LYS A 308 19.66 22.13 -68.88
C LYS A 308 20.16 23.42 -68.23
N PHE A 309 21.38 23.82 -68.57
CA PHE A 309 21.96 25.10 -68.20
C PHE A 309 22.13 25.95 -69.45
N SER A 310 21.73 27.22 -69.37
CA SER A 310 22.00 28.19 -70.42
C SER A 310 23.35 28.84 -70.15
N ILE A 311 24.34 28.53 -70.98
CA ILE A 311 25.68 29.11 -70.87
C ILE A 311 25.75 30.28 -71.84
N GLY A 312 26.16 31.45 -71.35
CA GLY A 312 26.42 32.62 -72.19
C GLY A 312 27.64 32.38 -73.07
N THR A 313 27.50 32.60 -74.37
CA THR A 313 28.60 32.49 -75.32
C THR A 313 29.35 33.82 -75.44
N ILE A 314 30.64 33.77 -75.77
CA ILE A 314 31.49 34.95 -75.99
C ILE A 314 31.05 35.84 -77.18
N PHE A 315 30.05 35.40 -77.97
CA PHE A 315 29.53 36.11 -79.14
C PHE A 315 28.13 36.72 -78.94
N GLY A 316 27.60 36.73 -77.70
CA GLY A 316 26.27 37.28 -77.42
C GLY A 316 25.15 36.32 -77.81
N GLY A 317 24.75 35.46 -76.87
CA GLY A 317 23.68 34.46 -77.02
C GLY A 317 23.81 33.38 -75.95
N SER A 318 22.73 32.66 -75.62
CA SER A 318 22.75 31.56 -74.66
C SER A 318 22.57 30.21 -75.35
N VAL A 319 23.43 29.25 -75.04
CA VAL A 319 23.32 27.87 -75.54
C VAL A 319 22.95 26.94 -74.39
N SER A 320 21.92 26.12 -74.59
CA SER A 320 21.46 25.15 -73.59
C SER A 320 22.32 23.90 -73.63
N VAL A 321 23.16 23.70 -72.62
CA VAL A 321 23.94 22.48 -72.43
C VAL A 321 23.21 21.54 -71.49
N THR A 322 23.18 20.26 -71.85
CA THR A 322 22.49 19.22 -71.07
C THR A 322 23.50 18.41 -70.27
N TYR A 323 23.34 18.38 -68.95
CA TYR A 323 24.21 17.68 -68.03
C TYR A 323 23.51 16.49 -67.39
N ARG A 324 24.18 15.34 -67.35
CA ARG A 324 23.79 14.17 -66.58
C ARG A 324 24.48 14.20 -65.22
N LEU A 325 23.74 13.83 -64.19
CA LEU A 325 24.27 13.80 -62.82
C LEU A 325 24.60 12.37 -62.40
N ARG A 326 25.76 12.21 -61.76
CA ARG A 326 26.17 10.93 -61.18
C ARG A 326 26.97 11.17 -59.91
N PHE A 327 26.75 10.37 -58.88
CA PHE A 327 27.62 10.42 -57.70
C PHE A 327 29.06 10.04 -58.09
N SER A 328 30.00 10.96 -57.85
CA SER A 328 31.44 10.70 -57.97
C SER A 328 32.03 10.19 -56.64
N SER A 329 31.46 10.62 -55.51
CA SER A 329 31.75 10.06 -54.18
C SER A 329 30.55 10.24 -53.24
N GLY A 330 30.32 9.29 -52.33
CA GLY A 330 29.16 9.31 -51.42
C GLY A 330 27.85 8.82 -52.05
N PRO A 331 26.68 9.11 -51.44
CA PRO A 331 26.53 9.83 -50.18
C PRO A 331 27.08 9.02 -48.98
N THR A 332 27.53 9.73 -47.95
CA THR A 332 28.09 9.20 -46.69
C THR A 332 27.34 9.76 -45.50
N LEU A 333 27.23 8.98 -44.42
CA LEU A 333 26.67 9.41 -43.14
C LEU A 333 27.79 9.60 -42.12
N THR A 334 27.89 10.80 -41.58
CA THR A 334 28.86 11.14 -40.53
C THR A 334 28.10 11.54 -39.26
N PHE A 335 28.20 10.74 -38.21
CA PHE A 335 27.57 11.01 -36.93
C PHE A 335 28.36 12.09 -36.18
N LYS A 336 27.69 13.19 -35.82
CA LYS A 336 28.22 14.27 -34.99
C LYS A 336 27.32 14.42 -33.76
N ASN A 337 27.87 14.97 -32.68
CA ASN A 337 27.03 15.29 -31.52
C ASN A 337 25.90 16.25 -31.94
N GLY A 338 24.67 15.80 -31.74
CA GLY A 338 23.45 16.52 -32.06
C GLY A 338 22.95 16.42 -33.51
N ALA A 339 23.68 15.82 -34.46
CA ALA A 339 23.20 15.69 -35.85
C ALA A 339 23.90 14.56 -36.63
N ILE A 340 23.22 14.01 -37.62
CA ILE A 340 23.84 13.17 -38.66
C ILE A 340 24.11 14.07 -39.87
N GLU A 341 25.34 14.12 -40.35
CA GLU A 341 25.70 14.86 -41.55
C GLU A 341 25.69 13.91 -42.76
N ILE A 342 24.85 14.23 -43.73
CA ILE A 342 24.78 13.56 -45.03
C ILE A 342 25.64 14.36 -46.00
N GLY A 343 26.70 13.75 -46.52
CA GLY A 343 27.62 14.42 -47.44
C GLY A 343 27.85 13.62 -48.71
N GLY A 344 28.15 14.29 -49.82
CA GLY A 344 28.46 13.63 -51.08
C GLY A 344 28.94 14.59 -52.16
N ARG A 345 29.47 14.04 -53.25
CA ARG A 345 29.85 14.78 -54.45
C ARG A 345 29.22 14.16 -55.68
N VAL A 346 28.54 14.99 -56.46
CA VAL A 346 27.83 14.62 -57.68
C VAL A 346 28.57 15.26 -58.86
N ALA A 347 29.07 14.45 -59.80
CA ALA A 347 29.59 14.90 -61.07
C ALA A 347 28.44 15.33 -62.00
N ALA A 348 28.65 16.44 -62.70
CA ALA A 348 27.79 16.91 -63.77
C ALA A 348 28.56 16.76 -65.10
N GLU A 349 28.15 15.76 -65.89
CA GLU A 349 28.83 15.36 -67.13
C GLU A 349 28.00 15.77 -68.35
N THR A 350 28.66 16.24 -69.41
CA THR A 350 28.01 16.64 -70.67
C THR A 350 28.70 15.99 -71.86
N ASP A 351 27.91 15.60 -72.87
CA ASP A 351 28.42 15.10 -74.15
C ASP A 351 28.83 16.25 -75.10
N THR A 352 28.70 17.50 -74.65
CA THR A 352 28.97 18.70 -75.45
C THR A 352 30.46 19.03 -75.40
N SER A 353 31.17 18.85 -76.51
CA SER A 353 32.65 18.90 -76.60
C SER A 353 33.32 20.20 -76.12
N TRP A 354 32.62 21.33 -76.16
CA TRP A 354 33.14 22.64 -75.73
C TRP A 354 32.75 23.02 -74.30
N ALA A 355 31.81 22.30 -73.67
CA ALA A 355 31.29 22.65 -72.36
C ALA A 355 32.05 21.88 -71.25
N PRO A 356 32.42 22.55 -70.14
CA PRO A 356 33.17 21.89 -69.07
C PRO A 356 32.28 20.92 -68.30
N ASN A 357 32.84 19.78 -67.90
CA ASN A 357 32.28 18.96 -66.83
C ASN A 357 32.41 19.72 -65.49
N GLY A 358 31.51 19.43 -64.56
CA GLY A 358 31.51 20.09 -63.25
C GLY A 358 31.11 19.14 -62.13
N PHE A 359 30.89 19.73 -60.95
CA PHE A 359 30.50 19.00 -59.76
C PHE A 359 29.62 19.84 -58.85
N VAL A 360 28.90 19.15 -57.97
CA VAL A 360 28.22 19.69 -56.79
C VAL A 360 28.58 18.82 -55.61
N SER A 361 29.35 19.38 -54.67
CA SER A 361 29.60 18.81 -53.35
C SER A 361 28.57 19.37 -52.38
N PHE A 362 28.04 18.55 -51.47
CA PHE A 362 27.08 19.01 -50.48
C PHE A 362 27.29 18.39 -49.10
N LYS A 363 26.84 19.09 -48.06
CA LYS A 363 26.68 18.60 -46.69
C LYS A 363 25.33 19.09 -46.15
N GLN A 364 24.53 18.17 -45.64
CA GLN A 364 23.27 18.47 -44.95
C GLN A 364 23.28 17.86 -43.56
N ARG A 365 22.98 18.66 -42.54
CA ARG A 365 22.74 18.13 -41.19
C ARG A 365 21.29 17.70 -41.06
N VAL A 366 21.05 16.54 -40.46
CA VAL A 366 19.73 16.06 -40.06
C VAL A 366 19.70 15.76 -38.56
N THR A 367 18.56 16.03 -37.94
CA THR A 367 18.31 15.91 -36.50
C THR A 367 17.10 15.00 -36.25
N LEU A 368 16.98 14.49 -35.02
CA LEU A 368 15.79 13.78 -34.58
C LEU A 368 14.95 14.68 -33.69
N VAL A 369 13.65 14.72 -33.94
CA VAL A 369 12.68 15.54 -33.20
C VAL A 369 11.66 14.62 -32.54
N LEU A 370 11.46 14.80 -31.24
CA LEU A 370 10.43 14.12 -30.46
C LEU A 370 9.20 15.02 -30.35
N ASP A 371 8.06 14.55 -30.86
CA ASP A 371 6.76 15.14 -30.55
C ASP A 371 6.29 14.60 -29.20
N ALA A 372 6.24 15.46 -28.19
CA ALA A 372 5.85 15.07 -26.83
C ALA A 372 4.39 14.57 -26.73
N THR A 373 3.50 15.00 -27.62
CA THR A 373 2.08 14.64 -27.60
C THR A 373 1.85 13.31 -28.30
N SER A 374 2.37 13.15 -29.52
CA SER A 374 2.22 11.91 -30.29
C SER A 374 3.24 10.84 -29.91
N GLN A 375 4.27 11.19 -29.13
CA GLN A 375 5.38 10.35 -28.71
C GLN A 375 6.19 9.78 -29.90
N ARG A 376 6.11 10.43 -31.07
CA ARG A 376 6.79 10.03 -32.31
C ARG A 376 8.14 10.71 -32.46
N ILE A 377 9.09 10.00 -33.07
CA ILE A 377 10.44 10.51 -33.35
C ILE A 377 10.65 10.62 -34.86
N SER A 378 10.68 11.84 -35.39
CA SER A 378 10.93 12.11 -36.82
C SER A 378 12.38 12.49 -37.08
N LEU A 379 12.87 12.14 -38.27
CA LEU A 379 14.11 12.66 -38.83
C LEU A 379 13.80 13.92 -39.64
N GLU A 380 14.51 15.01 -39.36
CA GLU A 380 14.25 16.33 -39.94
C GLU A 380 15.56 17.00 -40.38
N SER A 381 15.50 17.80 -41.45
CA SER A 381 16.63 18.61 -41.92
C SER A 381 16.91 19.77 -40.96
N ALA A 382 18.16 19.96 -40.57
CA ALA A 382 18.60 21.07 -39.74
C ALA A 382 19.31 22.14 -40.59
N GLY A 383 18.59 23.21 -40.92
CA GLY A 383 19.10 24.32 -41.73
C GLY A 383 19.23 24.01 -43.22
N GLU A 384 19.73 24.99 -44.00
CA GLU A 384 19.99 24.82 -45.42
C GLU A 384 21.21 23.92 -45.69
N PRO A 385 21.23 23.18 -46.82
CA PRO A 385 22.41 22.40 -47.19
C PRO A 385 23.58 23.32 -47.54
N ASP A 386 24.76 22.97 -47.04
CA ASP A 386 26.04 23.58 -47.45
C ASP A 386 26.44 22.98 -48.79
N VAL A 387 26.63 23.83 -49.81
CA VAL A 387 26.85 23.40 -51.20
C VAL A 387 28.06 24.13 -51.77
N ASP A 388 28.95 23.35 -52.40
CA ASP A 388 30.12 23.80 -53.15
C ASP A 388 30.01 23.29 -54.59
N GLU A 389 29.90 24.19 -55.55
CA GLU A 389 29.61 23.88 -56.95
C GLU A 389 30.60 24.50 -57.94
N SER A 390 30.65 23.91 -59.14
CA SER A 390 31.41 24.51 -60.24
C SER A 390 30.81 25.85 -60.67
N TRP A 391 31.68 26.81 -61.02
CA TRP A 391 31.35 28.22 -61.30
C TRP A 391 30.19 28.49 -62.27
N PHE A 392 29.88 27.53 -63.15
CA PHE A 392 28.82 27.65 -64.16
C PHE A 392 27.44 27.14 -63.68
N ILE A 393 27.35 26.57 -62.47
CA ILE A 393 26.10 26.11 -61.86
C ILE A 393 25.60 27.20 -60.89
N PRO A 394 24.39 27.75 -61.08
CA PRO A 394 23.87 28.76 -60.16
C PRO A 394 23.65 28.18 -58.75
N HIS A 395 24.26 28.80 -57.73
CA HIS A 395 24.23 28.36 -56.34
C HIS A 395 22.82 28.02 -55.82
N GLY A 396 21.86 28.96 -55.96
CA GLY A 396 20.48 28.74 -55.51
C GLY A 396 19.78 27.56 -56.20
N ARG A 397 20.17 27.23 -57.44
CA ARG A 397 19.67 26.03 -58.14
C ARG A 397 20.30 24.77 -57.57
N ALA A 398 21.59 24.78 -57.26
CA ALA A 398 22.29 23.66 -56.63
C ALA A 398 21.71 23.36 -55.23
N VAL A 399 21.52 24.38 -54.39
CA VAL A 399 20.88 24.28 -53.06
C VAL A 399 19.48 23.67 -53.14
N ASN A 400 18.61 24.20 -54.02
CA ASN A 400 17.24 23.69 -54.17
C ASN A 400 17.19 22.23 -54.64
N ILE A 401 18.13 21.85 -55.51
CA ILE A 401 18.25 20.47 -56.00
C ILE A 401 18.65 19.55 -54.85
N VAL A 402 19.70 19.89 -54.11
CA VAL A 402 20.19 19.10 -52.98
C VAL A 402 19.09 18.94 -51.93
N ARG A 403 18.42 20.04 -51.56
CA ARG A 403 17.29 20.04 -50.63
C ARG A 403 16.16 19.09 -51.06
N ALA A 404 15.65 19.26 -52.28
CA ALA A 404 14.52 18.47 -52.76
C ALA A 404 14.81 16.95 -52.79
N GLU A 405 16.01 16.55 -53.19
CA GLU A 405 16.38 15.12 -53.24
C GLU A 405 16.58 14.54 -51.83
N LEU A 406 17.15 15.32 -50.91
CA LEU A 406 17.30 14.94 -49.50
C LEU A 406 15.94 14.83 -48.81
N ASP A 407 15.06 15.81 -48.96
CA ASP A 407 13.72 15.80 -48.36
C ASP A 407 12.91 14.59 -48.85
N ALA A 408 12.96 14.30 -50.16
CA ALA A 408 12.30 13.12 -50.73
C ALA A 408 12.87 11.79 -50.18
N ALA A 409 14.16 11.74 -49.89
CA ALA A 409 14.79 10.56 -49.28
C ALA A 409 14.46 10.44 -47.79
N LEU A 410 14.43 11.55 -47.05
CA LEU A 410 14.04 11.58 -45.63
C LEU A 410 12.58 11.13 -45.46
N GLU A 411 11.67 11.59 -46.32
CA GLU A 411 10.26 11.22 -46.25
C GLU A 411 10.06 9.70 -46.50
N ARG A 412 10.85 9.09 -47.39
CA ARG A 412 10.82 7.63 -47.61
C ARG A 412 11.30 6.83 -46.39
N ASN A 413 12.27 7.35 -45.63
CA ASN A 413 12.83 6.69 -44.45
C ASN A 413 12.00 6.95 -43.17
N ARG A 414 11.13 7.97 -43.19
CA ARG A 414 10.30 8.40 -42.07
C ARG A 414 9.57 7.23 -41.42
N THR A 415 8.87 6.41 -42.21
CA THR A 415 8.10 5.28 -41.68
C THR A 415 8.96 4.20 -41.01
N ALA A 416 10.15 3.90 -41.56
CA ALA A 416 11.04 2.89 -41.00
C ALA A 416 11.58 3.32 -39.62
N ILE A 417 12.00 4.58 -39.50
CA ILE A 417 12.50 5.15 -38.25
C ILE A 417 11.40 5.24 -37.19
N HIS A 418 10.19 5.71 -37.57
CA HIS A 418 9.05 5.76 -36.66
C HIS A 418 8.72 4.37 -36.10
N ARG A 419 8.65 3.35 -36.95
CA ARG A 419 8.34 1.97 -36.51
C ARG A 419 9.33 1.46 -35.48
N VAL A 420 10.64 1.66 -35.67
CA VAL A 420 11.65 1.16 -34.73
C VAL A 420 11.44 1.69 -33.30
N PHE A 421 11.23 3.00 -33.15
CA PHE A 421 11.05 3.60 -31.83
C PHE A 421 9.64 3.37 -31.27
N ASP A 422 8.60 3.41 -32.10
CA ASP A 422 7.24 3.08 -31.65
C ASP A 422 7.15 1.61 -31.21
N ASP A 423 7.71 0.67 -31.96
CA ASP A 423 7.72 -0.76 -31.62
C ASP A 423 8.52 -1.02 -30.34
N ALA A 424 9.64 -0.33 -30.14
CA ALA A 424 10.40 -0.39 -28.89
C ALA A 424 9.56 0.09 -27.69
N ARG A 425 8.94 1.28 -27.78
CA ARG A 425 8.07 1.82 -26.71
C ARG A 425 6.88 0.90 -26.43
N ASN A 426 6.22 0.42 -27.49
CA ASN A 426 5.05 -0.45 -27.39
C ASN A 426 5.42 -1.80 -26.77
N THR A 427 6.55 -2.38 -27.14
CA THR A 427 7.07 -3.63 -26.56
C THR A 427 7.30 -3.48 -25.06
N ILE A 428 7.97 -2.40 -24.64
CA ILE A 428 8.19 -2.10 -23.21
C ILE A 428 6.85 -1.91 -22.51
N THR A 429 5.96 -1.06 -23.04
CA THR A 429 4.65 -0.76 -22.45
C THR A 429 3.80 -2.03 -22.28
N ASN A 430 3.76 -2.89 -23.30
CA ASN A 430 3.02 -4.15 -23.25
C ASN A 430 3.61 -5.14 -22.24
N GLY A 431 4.94 -5.16 -22.09
CA GLY A 431 5.61 -5.92 -21.04
C GLY A 431 5.27 -5.42 -19.64
N LEU A 432 5.31 -4.10 -19.43
CA LEU A 432 4.98 -3.46 -18.15
C LEU A 432 3.53 -3.71 -17.74
N ARG A 433 2.60 -3.67 -18.70
CA ARG A 433 1.16 -3.90 -18.47
C ARG A 433 0.82 -5.28 -17.93
N ARG A 434 1.75 -6.24 -18.01
CA ARG A 434 1.58 -7.54 -17.36
C ARG A 434 1.64 -7.43 -15.83
N PHE A 435 2.45 -6.50 -15.30
CA PHE A 435 2.57 -6.27 -13.86
C PHE A 435 1.40 -5.44 -13.33
N ASP A 436 1.02 -4.39 -14.07
CA ASP A 436 -0.10 -3.51 -13.73
C ASP A 436 -0.61 -2.80 -14.99
N ALA A 437 -1.92 -2.88 -15.24
CA ALA A 437 -2.55 -2.40 -16.47
C ALA A 437 -2.42 -0.88 -16.68
N SER A 438 -2.21 -0.09 -15.62
CA SER A 438 -2.05 1.37 -15.68
C SER A 438 -0.65 1.80 -16.10
N THR A 439 0.30 0.86 -16.19
CA THR A 439 1.69 1.19 -16.50
C THR A 439 1.88 1.64 -17.95
N SER A 440 2.83 2.56 -18.14
CA SER A 440 3.19 3.08 -19.45
C SER A 440 4.65 3.54 -19.50
N ALA A 441 5.23 3.53 -20.70
CA ALA A 441 6.53 4.14 -20.99
C ALA A 441 6.34 5.33 -21.94
N SER A 442 7.01 6.43 -21.65
CA SER A 442 6.98 7.65 -22.47
C SER A 442 8.38 8.19 -22.69
N TYR A 443 8.63 8.70 -23.89
CA TYR A 443 9.87 9.37 -24.24
C TYR A 443 9.85 10.82 -23.78
N THR A 444 11.02 11.27 -23.32
CA THR A 444 11.27 12.62 -22.82
C THR A 444 12.33 13.35 -23.62
N ALA A 445 13.26 12.64 -24.26
CA ALA A 445 14.30 13.25 -25.08
C ALA A 445 14.86 12.27 -26.12
N VAL A 446 15.42 12.81 -27.20
CA VAL A 446 16.21 12.08 -28.19
C VAL A 446 17.51 12.84 -28.46
N HIS A 447 18.63 12.11 -28.52
CA HIS A 447 19.95 12.67 -28.74
C HIS A 447 20.74 11.84 -29.75
N ILE A 448 21.43 12.53 -30.65
CA ILE A 448 22.38 11.92 -31.60
C ILE A 448 23.79 12.11 -31.02
N THR A 449 24.57 11.03 -30.95
CA THR A 449 25.98 11.02 -30.53
C THR A 449 26.87 10.63 -31.70
N THR A 450 28.19 10.68 -31.51
CA THR A 450 29.18 10.14 -32.47
C THR A 450 29.07 8.62 -32.69
N ASP A 451 28.37 7.92 -31.79
CA ASP A 451 28.33 6.46 -31.74
C ASP A 451 26.92 5.89 -32.00
N GLY A 452 25.89 6.73 -32.05
CA GLY A 452 24.54 6.29 -32.35
C GLY A 452 23.46 7.28 -31.92
N VAL A 453 22.27 6.74 -31.66
CA VAL A 453 21.10 7.51 -31.21
C VAL A 453 20.68 7.01 -29.84
N VAL A 454 20.43 7.92 -28.90
CA VAL A 454 19.93 7.63 -27.56
C VAL A 454 18.57 8.30 -27.37
N VAL A 455 17.54 7.51 -27.08
CA VAL A 455 16.22 7.99 -26.67
C VAL A 455 16.06 7.76 -25.18
N ARG A 456 15.64 8.79 -24.44
CA ARG A 456 15.42 8.72 -22.99
C ARG A 456 13.94 8.84 -22.68
N GLY A 457 13.52 8.26 -21.55
CA GLY A 457 12.14 8.28 -21.15
C GLY A 457 11.91 7.98 -19.67
N GLU A 458 10.65 7.98 -19.30
CA GLU A 458 10.17 7.63 -17.96
C GLU A 458 9.11 6.53 -18.03
N ILE A 459 9.13 5.66 -17.02
CA ILE A 459 8.07 4.69 -16.76
C ILE A 459 7.12 5.30 -15.73
N ARG A 460 5.82 5.14 -15.97
CA ARG A 460 4.77 5.54 -15.04
C ARG A 460 4.04 4.30 -14.58
N THR A 461 3.76 4.24 -13.27
CA THR A 461 3.04 3.14 -12.62
C THR A 461 1.79 3.68 -11.90
N ALA A 462 1.00 2.79 -11.31
CA ALA A 462 -0.20 3.16 -10.58
C ALA A 462 0.08 4.16 -9.44
N GLY A 463 -0.90 5.04 -9.18
CA GLY A 463 -0.88 5.92 -8.02
C GLY A 463 -0.72 5.14 -6.71
N ARG A 464 -0.15 5.78 -5.70
CA ARG A 464 0.10 5.13 -4.41
C ARG A 464 -1.08 5.28 -3.46
N ARG A 465 -1.42 4.18 -2.78
CA ARG A 465 -2.46 4.15 -1.75
C ARG A 465 -1.95 4.71 -0.44
N ALA A 466 -2.88 5.16 0.41
CA ALA A 466 -2.55 5.67 1.72
C ALA A 466 -2.04 4.56 2.65
N PRO A 467 -1.26 4.90 3.70
CA PRO A 467 -0.86 3.97 4.74
C PRO A 467 -2.05 3.34 5.47
N VAL A 468 -1.95 2.06 5.81
CA VAL A 468 -2.95 1.33 6.61
C VAL A 468 -2.43 1.21 8.03
N VAL A 469 -3.20 1.74 8.99
CA VAL A 469 -2.85 1.74 10.41
C VAL A 469 -3.82 0.86 11.17
N GLU A 470 -3.30 -0.19 11.77
CA GLU A 470 -4.07 -1.18 12.53
C GLU A 470 -3.40 -1.49 13.87
N ILE A 471 -4.21 -1.45 14.92
CA ILE A 471 -3.86 -1.87 16.27
C ILE A 471 -4.51 -3.23 16.52
N GLY A 472 -3.69 -4.27 16.64
CA GLY A 472 -4.08 -5.59 17.10
C GLY A 472 -3.61 -5.88 18.53
N GLU A 473 -3.89 -7.09 19.02
CA GLU A 473 -3.38 -7.60 20.29
C GLU A 473 -2.51 -8.85 20.06
N THR A 474 -1.55 -9.07 20.95
CA THR A 474 -0.77 -10.32 20.97
C THR A 474 -1.65 -11.51 21.36
N HIS A 475 -1.23 -12.73 21.04
CA HIS A 475 -2.04 -13.94 21.25
C HIS A 475 -2.50 -14.13 22.71
N ASN A 476 -1.67 -13.71 23.68
CA ASN A 476 -1.98 -13.76 25.11
C ASN A 476 -2.69 -12.49 25.64
N GLY A 477 -2.99 -11.51 24.80
CA GLY A 477 -3.64 -10.26 25.18
C GLY A 477 -2.79 -9.31 26.06
N ALA A 478 -1.51 -9.61 26.28
CA ALA A 478 -0.64 -8.85 27.18
C ALA A 478 -0.06 -7.56 26.56
N ALA A 479 -0.09 -7.43 25.23
CA ALA A 479 0.46 -6.29 24.51
C ALA A 479 -0.39 -5.93 23.28
N PHE A 480 -0.31 -4.68 22.85
CA PHE A 480 -0.77 -4.25 21.54
C PHE A 480 0.30 -4.50 20.49
N THR A 481 -0.12 -4.71 19.24
CA THR A 481 0.78 -4.93 18.11
C THR A 481 0.32 -4.15 16.89
N ALA A 482 1.27 -3.48 16.24
CA ALA A 482 1.12 -2.80 14.97
C ALA A 482 1.57 -3.67 13.78
N LEU A 483 1.65 -5.00 13.95
CA LEU A 483 2.16 -5.91 12.92
C LEU A 483 1.38 -5.86 11.60
N GLN A 484 0.05 -5.64 11.68
CA GLN A 484 -0.82 -5.51 10.50
C GLN A 484 -0.79 -4.10 9.89
N SER A 485 -0.16 -3.13 10.55
CA SER A 485 0.06 -1.81 9.96
C SER A 485 1.12 -1.87 8.87
N TRP A 486 0.86 -1.25 7.73
CA TRP A 486 1.78 -1.24 6.58
C TRP A 486 1.63 0.03 5.72
N ILE A 487 2.68 0.35 4.97
CA ILE A 487 2.67 1.42 3.96
C ILE A 487 2.71 0.73 2.59
N PRO A 488 1.61 0.78 1.80
CA PRO A 488 1.62 0.25 0.44
C PRO A 488 2.76 0.86 -0.37
N ALA A 489 3.46 0.04 -1.17
CA ALA A 489 4.64 0.48 -1.92
C ALA A 489 5.76 1.08 -1.04
N GLY A 490 5.82 0.78 0.26
CA GLY A 490 6.76 1.42 1.18
C GLY A 490 7.22 0.55 2.35
N ARG A 491 7.79 1.23 3.36
CA ARG A 491 8.28 0.66 4.63
C ARG A 491 7.90 1.59 5.78
N ILE A 492 7.67 1.01 6.96
CA ILE A 492 7.45 1.77 8.21
C ILE A 492 8.80 1.94 8.90
N ASP A 493 9.09 3.18 9.31
CA ASP A 493 10.31 3.53 10.03
C ASP A 493 10.02 3.91 11.49
N ARG A 494 8.79 4.31 11.83
CA ARG A 494 8.44 4.78 13.18
C ARG A 494 7.00 4.46 13.58
N PHE A 495 6.81 4.04 14.82
CA PHE A 495 5.53 3.86 15.48
C PHE A 495 5.38 4.90 16.59
N VAL A 496 4.27 5.61 16.60
CA VAL A 496 3.93 6.59 17.64
C VAL A 496 2.66 6.09 18.31
N TRP A 497 2.85 5.52 19.50
CA TRP A 497 1.77 5.11 20.37
C TRP A 497 1.41 6.24 21.31
N THR A 498 0.12 6.49 21.49
CA THR A 498 -0.37 7.52 22.40
C THR A 498 -1.55 6.98 23.21
N TRP A 499 -1.52 7.15 24.52
CA TRP A 499 -2.62 6.79 25.41
C TRP A 499 -2.78 7.83 26.49
N VAL A 500 -3.92 7.77 27.19
CA VAL A 500 -4.16 8.60 28.37
C VAL A 500 -3.91 7.77 29.61
N GLU A 501 -2.98 8.20 30.44
CA GLU A 501 -2.80 7.69 31.79
C GLU A 501 -3.58 8.58 32.76
N ARG A 502 -4.42 8.00 33.62
CA ARG A 502 -5.12 8.76 34.66
C ARG A 502 -4.45 8.49 36.00
N SER A 503 -3.79 9.50 36.57
CA SER A 503 -3.12 9.42 37.86
C SER A 503 -4.01 9.97 38.99
N GLY A 504 -4.31 9.16 40.01
CA GLY A 504 -4.71 9.64 41.33
C GLY A 504 -6.16 10.17 41.48
N ALA A 505 -6.55 10.39 42.74
CA ALA A 505 -7.91 10.34 43.27
C ALA A 505 -8.78 11.61 43.11
N ASP A 506 -8.40 12.55 42.23
CA ASP A 506 -9.01 13.89 42.25
C ASP A 506 -10.14 14.06 41.23
N SER A 507 -10.12 13.35 40.09
CA SER A 507 -11.12 13.50 39.03
C SER A 507 -11.14 12.36 38.02
N ILE A 508 -12.31 12.09 37.43
CA ILE A 508 -12.44 11.18 36.27
C ILE A 508 -12.03 11.84 34.95
N TRP A 509 -12.00 13.18 34.93
CA TRP A 509 -11.68 13.99 33.76
C TRP A 509 -10.20 14.40 33.73
N SER A 510 -9.48 14.31 34.85
CA SER A 510 -8.02 14.47 34.85
C SER A 510 -7.34 13.27 34.20
N GLY A 511 -6.32 13.56 33.39
CA GLY A 511 -5.51 12.55 32.71
C GLY A 511 -4.31 13.17 32.02
N VAL A 512 -3.18 12.47 32.03
CA VAL A 512 -1.95 12.87 31.37
C VAL A 512 -1.84 12.05 30.09
N GLU A 513 -1.75 12.73 28.96
CA GLU A 513 -1.42 12.06 27.70
C GLU A 513 0.04 11.56 27.77
N ARG A 514 0.21 10.28 27.47
CA ARG A 514 1.50 9.61 27.36
C ARG A 514 1.70 9.22 25.91
N SER A 515 2.93 9.38 25.45
CA SER A 515 3.34 8.93 24.12
C SER A 515 4.60 8.08 24.23
N PHE A 516 4.64 6.99 23.47
CA PHE A 516 5.82 6.18 23.28
C PHE A 516 6.12 6.11 21.79
N VAL A 517 7.32 6.55 21.42
CA VAL A 517 7.81 6.53 20.04
C VAL A 517 8.89 5.46 19.95
N ASP A 518 8.74 4.54 18.99
CA ASP A 518 9.72 3.49 18.74
C ASP A 518 9.90 3.29 17.24
N GLU A 519 11.15 3.17 16.80
CA GLU A 519 11.51 2.96 15.39
C GLU A 519 11.48 1.47 14.99
N HIS A 520 11.51 0.56 15.97
CA HIS A 520 11.69 -0.87 15.71
C HIS A 520 10.68 -1.78 16.38
N ARG A 521 10.24 -1.44 17.60
CA ARG A 521 9.24 -2.22 18.32
C ARG A 521 7.85 -1.77 17.89
N PHE A 522 7.21 -2.65 17.12
CA PHE A 522 5.81 -2.53 16.76
C PHE A 522 4.90 -3.18 17.82
N ILE A 523 5.46 -3.67 18.92
CA ILE A 523 4.72 -4.24 20.06
C ILE A 523 4.83 -3.28 21.24
N LEU A 524 3.69 -2.86 21.76
CA LEU A 524 3.58 -2.06 22.98
C LEU A 524 3.02 -2.96 24.09
N PRO A 525 3.81 -3.36 25.11
CA PRO A 525 3.26 -3.95 26.33
C PRO A 525 2.13 -3.07 26.86
N LYS A 526 1.01 -3.67 27.28
CA LYS A 526 -0.13 -2.88 27.79
C LYS A 526 0.40 -1.94 28.89
N PRO A 527 0.35 -0.61 28.69
CA PRO A 527 0.97 0.32 29.63
C PRO A 527 0.37 0.18 31.02
N GLU A 528 1.20 0.33 32.05
CA GLU A 528 0.71 0.50 33.40
C GLU A 528 -0.22 1.73 33.44
N GLY A 529 -1.38 1.59 34.08
CA GLY A 529 -2.40 2.65 34.11
C GLY A 529 -3.29 2.77 32.86
N LEU A 530 -3.13 1.90 31.85
CA LEU A 530 -4.14 1.78 30.78
C LEU A 530 -5.40 1.12 31.34
N THR A 531 -6.33 1.97 31.78
CA THR A 531 -7.63 1.57 32.33
C THR A 531 -8.70 1.44 31.24
N ASN A 532 -9.84 0.85 31.57
CA ASN A 532 -11.01 0.70 30.71
C ASN A 532 -11.72 2.02 30.36
N VAL A 533 -11.19 3.17 30.78
CA VAL A 533 -11.69 4.50 30.41
C VAL A 533 -10.70 5.26 29.51
N SER A 534 -9.57 4.65 29.17
CA SER A 534 -8.51 5.25 28.34
C SER A 534 -8.55 4.72 26.91
N GLN A 535 -8.27 5.57 25.94
CA GLN A 535 -8.08 5.16 24.54
C GLN A 535 -6.59 4.89 24.26
N ILE A 536 -6.32 3.97 23.34
CA ILE A 536 -4.98 3.74 22.79
C ILE A 536 -4.99 4.10 21.30
N CYS A 537 -4.02 4.92 20.89
CA CYS A 537 -3.88 5.43 19.55
C CYS A 537 -2.52 5.02 18.97
N LEU A 538 -2.49 4.83 17.66
CA LEU A 538 -1.31 4.51 16.88
C LEU A 538 -1.24 5.39 15.65
N ARG A 539 -0.05 5.89 15.37
CA ARG A 539 0.33 6.51 14.11
C ARG A 539 1.62 5.87 13.61
N ILE A 540 1.72 5.69 12.30
CA ILE A 540 2.93 5.14 11.67
C ILE A 540 3.55 6.20 10.77
N GLU A 541 4.87 6.20 10.69
CA GLU A 541 5.62 7.02 9.75
C GLU A 541 6.65 6.16 9.04
N GLY A 542 6.96 6.52 7.80
CA GLY A 542 8.03 5.88 7.07
C GLY A 542 8.19 6.46 5.69
N SER A 543 8.50 5.61 4.72
CA SER A 543 8.70 6.01 3.34
C SER A 543 7.87 5.19 2.37
N GLN A 544 7.45 5.82 1.28
CA GLN A 544 6.75 5.21 0.18
C GLN A 544 7.52 5.45 -1.12
N ILE A 545 7.63 4.41 -1.95
CA ILE A 545 8.23 4.50 -3.28
C ILE A 545 7.17 5.06 -4.22
N THR A 546 7.39 6.26 -4.75
CA THR A 546 6.54 6.94 -5.73
C THR A 546 6.39 6.14 -7.03
N PRO A 547 5.43 6.50 -7.91
CA PRO A 547 5.28 5.82 -9.20
C PRO A 547 6.51 5.91 -10.11
N SER A 548 7.37 6.92 -9.90
CA SER A 548 8.66 7.13 -10.59
C SER A 548 9.86 6.49 -9.88
N GLY A 549 9.63 5.70 -8.83
CA GLY A 549 10.67 4.96 -8.14
C GLY A 549 11.47 5.74 -7.08
N GLN A 550 11.07 6.97 -6.75
CA GLN A 550 11.72 7.76 -5.70
C GLN A 550 11.10 7.48 -4.33
N HIS A 551 11.89 7.48 -3.26
CA HIS A 551 11.38 7.39 -1.90
C HIS A 551 10.89 8.76 -1.42
N VAL A 552 9.70 8.82 -0.84
CA VAL A 552 9.15 10.00 -0.19
C VAL A 552 8.70 9.65 1.23
N SER A 553 8.91 10.57 2.17
CA SER A 553 8.39 10.41 3.53
C SER A 553 6.87 10.49 3.54
N ILE A 554 6.23 9.60 4.29
CA ILE A 554 4.79 9.58 4.47
C ILE A 554 4.46 9.19 5.91
N ALA A 555 3.35 9.69 6.43
CA ALA A 555 2.80 9.26 7.71
C ALA A 555 1.36 8.81 7.52
N GLY A 556 1.02 7.69 8.16
CA GLY A 556 -0.36 7.26 8.30
C GLY A 556 -1.13 8.20 9.23
N GLY A 557 -2.44 8.25 9.05
CA GLY A 557 -3.31 8.91 10.03
C GLY A 557 -3.28 8.19 11.38
N THR A 558 -3.68 8.88 12.45
CA THR A 558 -3.82 8.26 13.76
C THR A 558 -5.09 7.42 13.83
N THR A 559 -4.95 6.13 14.18
CA THR A 559 -6.06 5.24 14.48
C THR A 559 -6.14 5.02 15.98
N CYS A 560 -7.32 5.17 16.56
CA CYS A 560 -7.53 4.96 17.99
C CYS A 560 -8.51 3.80 18.24
N LYS A 561 -8.23 3.01 19.27
CA LYS A 561 -9.18 2.05 19.84
C LYS A 561 -9.74 2.63 21.14
N VAL A 562 -11.06 2.57 21.27
CA VAL A 562 -11.80 2.90 22.49
C VAL A 562 -12.24 1.61 23.19
N PRO A 563 -12.39 1.60 24.51
CA PRO A 563 -12.82 0.41 25.25
C PRO A 563 -14.30 0.09 25.01
N GLU A 564 -14.66 -1.19 25.10
CA GLU A 564 -16.06 -1.62 25.22
C GLU A 564 -16.62 -1.28 26.62
N PRO A 565 -17.95 -1.09 26.76
CA PRO A 565 -18.58 -0.91 28.07
C PRO A 565 -18.29 -2.09 29.01
N GLU A 566 -18.05 -1.80 30.29
CA GLU A 566 -17.73 -2.82 31.31
C GLU A 566 -18.95 -3.64 31.77
N PHE A 567 -20.15 -3.11 31.52
CA PHE A 567 -21.41 -3.76 31.79
C PHE A 567 -22.32 -3.68 30.57
N GLU A 568 -23.33 -4.55 30.54
CA GLU A 568 -24.34 -4.57 29.49
C GLU A 568 -25.73 -4.65 30.11
N MET A 569 -26.74 -4.32 29.30
CA MET A 569 -28.15 -4.41 29.69
C MET A 569 -28.95 -5.07 28.57
N SER A 570 -29.74 -6.09 28.90
CA SER A 570 -30.64 -6.69 27.93
C SER A 570 -31.83 -5.76 27.69
N VAL A 571 -31.70 -4.90 26.68
CA VAL A 571 -32.76 -3.98 26.23
C VAL A 571 -33.28 -4.43 24.86
N PRO A 572 -34.60 -4.42 24.62
CA PRO A 572 -35.14 -4.71 23.30
C PRO A 572 -34.52 -3.79 22.25
N SER A 573 -34.20 -4.34 21.07
CA SER A 573 -33.51 -3.63 19.97
C SER A 573 -34.20 -2.35 19.44
N TRP A 574 -35.45 -2.09 19.84
CA TRP A 574 -36.24 -0.92 19.48
C TRP A 574 -36.29 0.17 20.57
N TRP A 575 -35.64 -0.03 21.73
CA TRP A 575 -35.45 1.01 22.74
C TRP A 575 -34.33 1.98 22.36
N ALA A 576 -34.43 3.22 22.86
CA ALA A 576 -33.41 4.25 22.67
C ALA A 576 -32.07 3.74 23.25
N PRO A 577 -30.94 3.92 22.53
CA PRO A 577 -29.66 3.41 23.00
C PRO A 577 -29.24 4.14 24.27
N LEU A 578 -29.06 3.41 25.37
CA LEU A 578 -28.33 3.90 26.53
C LEU A 578 -26.91 4.24 26.09
N THR A 579 -26.42 5.43 26.42
CA THR A 579 -25.08 5.86 26.04
C THR A 579 -24.29 6.40 27.22
N ILE A 580 -22.99 6.16 27.18
CA ILE A 580 -22.00 6.70 28.12
C ILE A 580 -20.97 7.51 27.33
N PRO A 581 -20.66 8.75 27.74
CA PRO A 581 -19.59 9.52 27.13
C PRO A 581 -18.22 8.93 27.46
N PHE A 582 -17.30 9.02 26.52
CA PHE A 582 -15.87 8.95 26.79
C PHE A 582 -15.23 10.30 26.52
N TRP A 583 -14.21 10.61 27.32
CA TRP A 583 -13.74 11.98 27.51
C TRP A 583 -12.34 12.17 26.92
N ARG A 584 -12.07 13.39 26.45
CA ARG A 584 -10.71 13.88 26.25
C ARG A 584 -10.05 14.10 27.63
N PRO A 585 -8.75 13.84 27.76
CA PRO A 585 -8.03 14.06 29.02
C PRO A 585 -7.95 15.56 29.36
N SER A 586 -8.04 15.86 30.66
CA SER A 586 -7.74 17.17 31.25
C SER A 586 -8.37 18.34 30.48
N PRO A 587 -9.71 18.38 30.33
CA PRO A 587 -10.35 19.55 29.76
C PRO A 587 -10.03 20.78 30.61
N PRO A 588 -9.81 21.97 30.01
CA PRO A 588 -9.59 23.19 30.77
C PRO A 588 -10.73 23.41 31.78
N ASP A 589 -10.39 23.81 33.00
CA ASP A 589 -11.36 23.95 34.09
C ASP A 589 -12.45 25.00 33.80
N THR A 590 -12.25 25.84 32.78
CA THR A 590 -13.12 26.96 32.41
C THR A 590 -14.05 26.67 31.23
N VAL A 591 -13.88 25.54 30.52
CA VAL A 591 -14.79 25.19 29.41
C VAL A 591 -15.93 24.28 29.90
N PRO A 592 -17.12 24.39 29.28
CA PRO A 592 -18.20 23.45 29.52
C PRO A 592 -17.74 22.00 29.34
N LEU A 593 -18.09 21.14 30.28
CA LEU A 593 -17.66 19.74 30.30
C LEU A 593 -18.11 18.99 29.03
N ARG A 594 -19.24 19.38 28.43
CA ARG A 594 -19.75 18.84 27.15
C ARG A 594 -18.73 18.94 26.01
N GLN A 595 -17.88 19.96 26.00
CA GLN A 595 -16.83 20.13 24.97
C GLN A 595 -15.67 19.14 25.13
N ALA A 596 -15.53 18.56 26.34
CA ALA A 596 -14.54 17.53 26.63
C ALA A 596 -14.97 16.13 26.16
N ILE A 597 -16.23 15.95 25.75
CA ILE A 597 -16.72 14.65 25.31
C ILE A 597 -16.10 14.33 23.95
N ALA A 598 -15.34 13.23 23.88
CA ALA A 598 -14.71 12.77 22.64
C ALA A 598 -15.69 11.96 21.78
N GLY A 599 -16.65 11.28 22.41
CA GLY A 599 -17.73 10.53 21.78
C GLY A 599 -18.61 9.83 22.81
N HIS A 600 -19.61 9.11 22.34
CA HIS A 600 -20.55 8.34 23.16
C HIS A 600 -20.55 6.88 22.75
N ILE A 601 -20.49 5.97 23.71
CA ILE A 601 -20.56 4.53 23.47
C ILE A 601 -21.93 4.03 23.92
N SER A 602 -22.60 3.26 23.07
CA SER A 602 -23.84 2.60 23.41
C SER A 602 -23.59 1.42 24.35
N VAL A 603 -24.49 1.24 25.33
CA VAL A 603 -24.51 0.13 26.29
C VAL A 603 -25.62 -0.87 25.92
N PRO A 604 -25.49 -1.65 24.83
CA PRO A 604 -26.46 -2.70 24.50
C PRO A 604 -26.17 -3.99 25.26
N GLY A 605 -27.15 -4.90 25.29
CA GLY A 605 -26.99 -6.30 25.60
C GLY A 605 -27.44 -7.13 24.41
N PHE A 606 -26.56 -8.01 23.91
CA PHE A 606 -26.89 -8.96 22.86
C PHE A 606 -26.91 -10.39 23.40
N PRO A 607 -27.83 -11.26 22.94
CA PRO A 607 -27.82 -12.67 23.32
C PRO A 607 -26.55 -13.35 22.80
N GLY A 608 -25.77 -13.97 23.69
CA GLY A 608 -24.65 -14.85 23.32
C GLY A 608 -23.24 -14.41 23.73
N ASP A 609 -23.06 -13.23 24.32
CA ASP A 609 -21.76 -12.86 24.90
C ASP A 609 -21.58 -13.48 26.30
N THR A 610 -20.60 -14.38 26.43
CA THR A 610 -20.32 -15.18 27.64
C THR A 610 -19.20 -14.59 28.49
N ALA A 611 -18.69 -13.40 28.17
CA ALA A 611 -17.65 -12.77 28.97
C ALA A 611 -18.15 -12.42 30.39
N PRO A 612 -17.32 -12.59 31.45
CA PRO A 612 -17.68 -12.16 32.80
C PRO A 612 -17.89 -10.63 32.82
N LYS A 613 -19.05 -10.20 33.31
CA LYS A 613 -19.46 -8.78 33.37
C LYS A 613 -19.43 -8.27 34.80
N LEU A 614 -19.12 -6.99 34.99
CA LEU A 614 -19.23 -6.34 36.29
C LEU A 614 -20.71 -6.16 36.66
N ASN A 615 -21.01 -6.18 37.97
CA ASN A 615 -22.30 -5.73 38.48
C ASN A 615 -22.41 -4.21 38.25
N ALA A 616 -23.59 -3.67 37.95
CA ALA A 616 -23.74 -2.25 37.66
C ALA A 616 -24.68 -1.57 38.65
N LEU A 617 -24.20 -0.54 39.36
CA LEU A 617 -25.01 0.34 40.20
C LEU A 617 -25.29 1.63 39.43
N VAL A 618 -26.56 1.86 39.06
CA VAL A 618 -27.00 3.06 38.35
C VAL A 618 -27.69 4.00 39.33
N TYR A 619 -27.18 5.22 39.44
CA TYR A 619 -27.67 6.23 40.36
C TYR A 619 -28.17 7.46 39.60
N PHE A 620 -29.46 7.77 39.74
CA PHE A 620 -30.09 8.97 39.21
C PHE A 620 -30.09 10.04 40.30
N VAL A 621 -29.37 11.14 40.08
CA VAL A 621 -29.11 12.14 41.12
C VAL A 621 -30.22 13.19 41.21
N ASP A 622 -30.37 13.80 42.37
CA ASP A 622 -31.00 15.12 42.54
C ASP A 622 -29.90 16.18 42.61
N ASP A 623 -29.76 16.98 41.55
CA ASP A 623 -28.67 17.96 41.36
C ASP A 623 -28.79 19.22 42.23
N ARG A 624 -29.85 19.29 43.06
CA ARG A 624 -30.05 20.33 44.08
C ARG A 624 -29.24 20.09 45.34
N GLN A 625 -28.76 18.87 45.56
CA GLN A 625 -27.93 18.52 46.71
C GLN A 625 -26.45 18.70 46.37
N ASP A 626 -25.67 19.23 47.30
CA ASP A 626 -24.22 19.19 47.22
C ASP A 626 -23.70 17.87 47.78
N ARG A 627 -22.60 17.36 47.21
CA ARG A 627 -21.89 16.15 47.63
C ARG A 627 -22.75 14.89 47.62
N PHE A 628 -23.61 14.75 46.62
CA PHE A 628 -24.60 13.66 46.50
C PHE A 628 -24.03 12.25 46.33
N LEU A 629 -22.71 12.08 46.18
CA LEU A 629 -22.05 10.76 46.13
C LEU A 629 -21.46 10.30 47.46
N ASP A 630 -21.36 11.17 48.47
CA ASP A 630 -20.71 10.84 49.76
C ASP A 630 -21.27 9.54 50.38
N PRO A 631 -22.60 9.31 50.48
CA PRO A 631 -23.12 8.08 51.08
C PRO A 631 -22.82 6.82 50.25
N LEU A 632 -22.76 6.94 48.92
CA LEU A 632 -22.39 5.84 48.03
C LEU A 632 -20.90 5.50 48.16
N ILE A 633 -20.04 6.52 48.25
CA ILE A 633 -18.61 6.37 48.51
C ILE A 633 -18.40 5.62 49.82
N GLU A 634 -19.12 6.02 50.88
CA GLU A 634 -19.05 5.38 52.19
C GLU A 634 -19.50 3.90 52.15
N ALA A 635 -20.63 3.60 51.50
CA ALA A 635 -21.12 2.22 51.36
C ALA A 635 -20.14 1.34 50.57
N LEU A 636 -19.59 1.86 49.46
CA LEU A 636 -18.63 1.13 48.62
C LEU A 636 -17.29 0.92 49.33
N ALA A 637 -16.84 1.87 50.16
CA ALA A 637 -15.64 1.70 50.97
C ALA A 637 -15.78 0.53 51.96
N GLN A 638 -16.99 0.31 52.50
CA GLN A 638 -17.29 -0.77 53.44
C GLN A 638 -17.53 -2.13 52.75
N SER A 639 -17.92 -2.15 51.47
CA SER A 639 -18.25 -3.39 50.77
C SER A 639 -17.01 -4.18 50.31
N PRO A 640 -16.96 -5.50 50.54
CA PRO A 640 -15.94 -6.37 49.94
C PRO A 640 -16.13 -6.53 48.42
N HIS A 641 -17.31 -6.19 47.90
CA HIS A 641 -17.67 -6.32 46.48
C HIS A 641 -17.34 -5.08 45.64
N ARG A 642 -16.74 -4.04 46.21
CA ARG A 642 -16.47 -2.76 45.51
C ARG A 642 -15.73 -2.89 44.18
N SER A 643 -14.81 -3.85 44.05
CA SER A 643 -14.04 -4.10 42.82
C SER A 643 -14.83 -4.88 41.75
N SER A 644 -16.01 -5.40 42.11
CA SER A 644 -16.91 -6.14 41.21
C SER A 644 -18.08 -5.31 40.71
N VAL A 645 -18.14 -4.02 41.08
CA VAL A 645 -19.22 -3.11 40.73
C VAL A 645 -18.66 -2.00 39.84
N VAL A 646 -19.41 -1.63 38.81
CA VAL A 646 -19.25 -0.39 38.06
C VAL A 646 -20.39 0.55 38.42
N MET A 647 -20.08 1.80 38.72
CA MET A 647 -21.10 2.80 39.07
C MET A 647 -21.40 3.68 37.86
N THR A 648 -22.66 3.90 37.53
CA THR A 648 -23.08 4.86 36.51
C THR A 648 -23.94 5.94 37.16
N VAL A 649 -23.45 7.17 37.15
CA VAL A 649 -24.16 8.33 37.68
C VAL A 649 -24.84 9.04 36.53
N VAL A 650 -26.17 9.07 36.57
CA VAL A 650 -27.03 9.74 35.59
C VAL A 650 -27.42 11.10 36.15
N VAL A 651 -26.92 12.15 35.52
CA VAL A 651 -27.18 13.54 35.89
C VAL A 651 -28.26 14.18 35.01
N PRO A 652 -28.97 15.21 35.49
CA PRO A 652 -29.95 15.93 34.68
C PRO A 652 -29.34 16.50 33.40
N THR A 653 -30.12 16.52 32.33
CA THR A 653 -29.71 17.12 31.05
C THR A 653 -29.34 18.58 31.26
N GLY A 654 -28.17 19.00 30.76
CA GLY A 654 -27.65 20.36 30.91
C GLY A 654 -26.56 20.49 31.98
N THR A 655 -26.36 19.46 32.82
CA THR A 655 -25.26 19.43 33.80
C THR A 655 -23.90 19.63 33.12
N PHE A 656 -23.68 19.02 31.96
CA PHE A 656 -22.41 19.12 31.23
C PHE A 656 -22.20 20.46 30.51
N ASP A 657 -23.19 21.35 30.51
CA ASP A 657 -23.01 22.72 30.00
C ASP A 657 -22.32 23.65 31.01
N THR A 658 -22.08 23.17 32.22
CA THR A 658 -21.29 23.85 33.26
C THR A 658 -19.81 23.44 33.21
N SER A 659 -18.98 24.21 33.91
CA SER A 659 -17.54 23.96 33.98
C SER A 659 -17.20 22.70 34.78
N ARG A 660 -16.09 22.03 34.45
CA ARG A 660 -15.60 20.86 35.19
C ARG A 660 -15.54 21.10 36.71
N ARG A 661 -14.99 22.24 37.12
CA ARG A 661 -14.81 22.61 38.53
C ARG A 661 -16.14 22.70 39.28
N GLU A 662 -17.18 23.21 38.62
CA GLU A 662 -18.52 23.33 39.20
C GLU A 662 -19.16 21.95 39.39
N VAL A 663 -19.11 21.09 38.38
CA VAL A 663 -19.59 19.71 38.47
C VAL A 663 -18.86 18.94 39.58
N GLU A 664 -17.53 19.04 39.66
CA GLU A 664 -16.72 18.38 40.70
C GLU A 664 -17.08 18.86 42.11
N SER A 665 -17.35 20.16 42.29
CA SER A 665 -17.72 20.72 43.60
C SER A 665 -19.03 20.14 44.15
N LYS A 666 -19.98 19.82 43.27
CA LYS A 666 -21.27 19.22 43.65
C LYS A 666 -21.19 17.71 43.88
N LEU A 667 -20.18 17.03 43.34
CA LEU A 667 -20.11 15.57 43.38
C LEU A 667 -19.64 15.01 44.72
N GLY A 668 -18.73 15.69 45.42
CA GLY A 668 -18.09 15.16 46.64
C GLY A 668 -17.04 14.07 46.37
N VAL A 669 -16.36 14.08 45.22
CA VAL A 669 -15.45 12.98 44.84
C VAL A 669 -14.13 13.01 45.62
N ASN A 670 -13.89 11.98 46.43
CA ASN A 670 -12.54 11.52 46.78
C ASN A 670 -12.42 10.05 46.38
N ARG A 671 -11.48 9.74 45.47
CA ARG A 671 -11.48 8.47 44.70
C ARG A 671 -10.74 7.31 45.34
N GLU A 672 -10.08 7.46 46.50
CA GLU A 672 -9.32 6.36 47.13
C GLU A 672 -10.18 5.10 47.40
N SER A 673 -11.52 5.23 47.39
CA SER A 673 -12.47 4.14 47.66
C SER A 673 -13.50 3.86 46.55
N LEU A 674 -13.43 4.53 45.39
CA LEU A 674 -14.47 4.43 44.35
C LEU A 674 -14.19 3.33 43.30
N PRO A 675 -15.21 2.55 42.88
CA PRO A 675 -15.15 1.68 41.71
C PRO A 675 -14.94 2.48 40.40
N PRO A 676 -14.78 1.82 39.24
CA PRO A 676 -14.98 2.48 37.96
C PRO A 676 -16.33 3.24 37.96
N VAL A 677 -16.28 4.54 37.63
CA VAL A 677 -17.47 5.40 37.59
C VAL A 677 -17.65 5.99 36.19
N HIS A 678 -18.84 5.81 35.62
CA HIS A 678 -19.31 6.49 34.42
C HIS A 678 -20.23 7.63 34.81
N PHE A 679 -20.07 8.78 34.16
CA PHE A 679 -20.98 9.90 34.29
C PHE A 679 -21.65 10.13 32.96
N THR A 680 -22.97 10.27 32.98
CA THR A 680 -23.76 10.45 31.77
C THR A 680 -24.95 11.36 32.03
N GLU A 681 -25.37 12.10 31.01
CA GLU A 681 -26.64 12.82 31.04
C GLU A 681 -27.76 11.88 30.59
N ASP A 682 -28.99 12.15 31.03
CA ASP A 682 -30.16 11.46 30.51
C ASP A 682 -30.58 12.01 29.12
N ASP A 683 -29.68 11.89 28.14
CA ASP A 683 -29.89 12.37 26.78
C ASP A 683 -31.15 11.74 26.18
N GLU A 684 -32.08 12.60 25.73
CA GLU A 684 -33.41 12.23 25.24
C GLU A 684 -34.25 11.37 26.21
N GLY A 685 -33.92 11.25 27.49
CA GLY A 685 -34.65 10.43 28.47
C GLY A 685 -34.40 8.92 28.37
N GLY A 686 -33.31 8.50 27.71
CA GLY A 686 -32.98 7.09 27.48
C GLY A 686 -32.80 6.30 28.78
N TRP A 687 -32.07 6.85 29.75
CA TRP A 687 -31.83 6.23 31.04
C TRP A 687 -33.11 6.19 31.88
N THR A 688 -33.80 7.33 32.05
CA THR A 688 -35.03 7.40 32.87
C THR A 688 -36.11 6.45 32.36
N ARG A 689 -36.32 6.36 31.03
CA ARG A 689 -37.30 5.43 30.45
C ARG A 689 -36.91 3.97 30.63
N THR A 690 -35.63 3.63 30.43
CA THR A 690 -35.16 2.24 30.53
C THR A 690 -35.28 1.70 31.94
N PHE A 691 -35.02 2.55 32.95
CA PHE A 691 -35.09 2.18 34.35
C PHE A 691 -36.47 2.44 34.99
N GLY A 692 -37.41 3.07 34.27
CA GLY A 692 -38.75 3.38 34.79
C GLY A 692 -38.70 4.35 35.97
N VAL A 693 -37.80 5.33 35.92
CA VAL A 693 -37.55 6.28 37.02
C VAL A 693 -38.76 7.20 37.19
N SER A 694 -39.39 7.12 38.36
CA SER A 694 -40.55 7.94 38.73
C SER A 694 -40.18 9.14 39.63
N SER A 695 -39.02 9.10 40.27
CA SER A 695 -38.52 10.12 41.19
C SER A 695 -36.99 10.10 41.23
N THR A 696 -36.40 11.27 41.43
CA THR A 696 -34.97 11.45 41.71
C THR A 696 -34.81 12.03 43.12
N PRO A 697 -33.83 11.58 43.91
CA PRO A 697 -32.84 10.56 43.57
C PRO A 697 -33.42 9.13 43.55
N SER A 698 -32.79 8.22 42.80
CA SER A 698 -33.11 6.79 42.82
C SER A 698 -31.93 5.92 42.36
N MET A 699 -31.86 4.69 42.84
CA MET A 699 -30.76 3.75 42.62
C MET A 699 -31.25 2.39 42.12
N TYR A 700 -30.46 1.79 41.25
CA TYR A 700 -30.77 0.55 40.56
C TYR A 700 -29.52 -0.34 40.51
N LEU A 701 -29.61 -1.58 41.00
CA LEU A 701 -28.52 -2.54 40.90
C LEU A 701 -28.85 -3.61 39.86
N LEU A 702 -27.91 -3.80 38.94
CA LEU A 702 -27.88 -4.92 38.01
C LEU A 702 -26.78 -5.89 38.43
N ASN A 703 -27.09 -7.18 38.44
CA ASN A 703 -26.09 -8.21 38.70
C ASN A 703 -25.21 -8.48 37.44
N SER A 704 -24.21 -9.34 37.58
CA SER A 704 -23.31 -9.76 36.49
C SER A 704 -24.00 -10.49 35.32
N LYS A 705 -25.29 -10.83 35.44
CA LYS A 705 -26.14 -11.38 34.36
C LYS A 705 -26.98 -10.31 33.67
N SER A 706 -26.77 -9.03 33.99
CA SER A 706 -27.56 -7.90 33.47
C SER A 706 -29.03 -7.95 33.90
N GLU A 707 -29.34 -8.61 35.03
CA GLU A 707 -30.69 -8.68 35.59
C GLU A 707 -30.87 -7.58 36.62
N PHE A 708 -32.06 -6.96 36.62
CA PHE A 708 -32.43 -5.99 37.63
C PHE A 708 -32.76 -6.69 38.95
N VAL A 709 -31.98 -6.44 40.00
CA VAL A 709 -32.03 -7.20 41.26
C VAL A 709 -32.42 -6.36 42.48
N TRP A 710 -32.24 -5.04 42.42
CA TRP A 710 -32.57 -4.15 43.54
C TRP A 710 -32.85 -2.71 43.07
N ARG A 711 -33.80 -2.06 43.75
CA ARG A 711 -34.23 -0.66 43.58
C ARG A 711 -34.24 0.04 44.93
N ASN A 712 -33.87 1.31 44.96
CA ASN A 712 -34.21 2.21 46.06
C ASN A 712 -34.62 3.58 45.52
N ASP A 713 -35.75 4.10 45.99
CA ASP A 713 -36.25 5.44 45.64
C ASP A 713 -35.97 6.38 46.80
N GLY A 714 -35.28 7.50 46.53
CA GLY A 714 -34.83 8.45 47.54
C GLY A 714 -33.31 8.50 47.69
N ASP A 715 -32.87 9.19 48.72
CA ASP A 715 -31.45 9.43 49.00
C ASP A 715 -30.71 8.12 49.33
N PRO A 716 -29.42 8.00 48.96
CA PRO A 716 -28.61 6.84 49.28
C PRO A 716 -28.41 6.67 50.79
N ASP A 717 -28.99 5.62 51.36
CA ASP A 717 -28.70 5.13 52.70
C ASP A 717 -27.54 4.12 52.66
N VAL A 718 -26.53 4.32 53.51
CA VAL A 718 -25.29 3.52 53.53
C VAL A 718 -25.57 2.05 53.82
N ALA A 719 -26.45 1.76 54.77
CA ALA A 719 -26.75 0.40 55.21
C ALA A 719 -27.55 -0.36 54.14
N ASP A 720 -28.52 0.29 53.50
CA ASP A 720 -29.32 -0.31 52.44
C ASP A 720 -28.48 -0.64 51.20
N VAL A 721 -27.61 0.28 50.79
CA VAL A 721 -26.70 0.07 49.65
C VAL A 721 -25.73 -1.06 49.95
N LEU A 722 -25.12 -1.08 51.15
CA LEU A 722 -24.21 -2.15 51.56
C LEU A 722 -24.91 -3.51 51.58
N ALA A 723 -26.12 -3.59 52.15
CA ALA A 723 -26.92 -4.82 52.19
C ALA A 723 -27.30 -5.31 50.78
N ALA A 724 -27.60 -4.39 49.86
CA ALA A 724 -27.87 -4.73 48.46
C ALA A 724 -26.62 -5.29 47.76
N LEU A 725 -25.46 -4.65 47.94
CA LEU A 725 -24.20 -5.13 47.38
C LEU A 725 -23.83 -6.51 47.93
N ASP A 726 -23.91 -6.73 49.24
CA ASP A 726 -23.57 -8.02 49.85
C ASP A 726 -24.52 -9.15 49.43
N LYS A 727 -25.78 -8.82 49.17
CA LYS A 727 -26.79 -9.82 48.77
C LYS A 727 -26.71 -10.17 47.28
N TYR A 728 -26.43 -9.20 46.41
CA TYR A 728 -26.65 -9.35 44.97
C TYR A 728 -25.37 -9.22 44.13
N ALA A 729 -24.32 -8.55 44.61
CA ALA A 729 -23.08 -8.41 43.86
C ALA A 729 -22.25 -9.70 43.96
N VAL A 730 -21.86 -10.23 42.81
CA VAL A 730 -20.98 -11.41 42.74
C VAL A 730 -19.56 -10.96 42.47
N ALA A 731 -18.58 -11.57 43.14
CA ALA A 731 -17.17 -11.33 42.85
C ALA A 731 -16.85 -11.64 41.37
N THR A 732 -16.40 -10.63 40.65
CA THR A 732 -16.01 -10.71 39.24
C THR A 732 -14.56 -10.27 39.12
N LEU A 733 -13.81 -10.91 38.22
CA LEU A 733 -12.47 -10.42 37.89
C LEU A 733 -12.61 -9.07 37.15
N PRO A 734 -11.76 -8.07 37.44
CA PRO A 734 -11.71 -6.85 36.66
C PRO A 734 -11.56 -7.19 35.18
N SER A 735 -12.43 -6.63 34.33
CA SER A 735 -12.25 -6.73 32.88
C SER A 735 -11.02 -5.90 32.51
N GLY A 736 -10.07 -6.49 31.78
CA GLY A 736 -8.99 -5.71 31.17
C GLY A 736 -9.51 -4.87 29.99
N PHE A 737 -8.70 -3.93 29.50
CA PHE A 737 -9.04 -3.14 28.30
C PHE A 737 -9.41 -4.07 27.13
N ARG A 738 -10.65 -3.95 26.64
CA ARG A 738 -11.17 -4.64 25.46
C ARG A 738 -11.53 -3.60 24.41
N PRO A 739 -10.84 -3.55 23.26
CA PRO A 739 -11.12 -2.54 22.26
C PRO A 739 -12.46 -2.81 21.56
N LEU A 740 -13.26 -1.76 21.39
CA LEU A 740 -14.48 -1.77 20.61
C LEU A 740 -14.21 -2.20 19.18
N ARG A 741 -15.05 -3.10 18.66
CA ARG A 741 -14.96 -3.63 17.30
C ARG A 741 -16.21 -3.30 16.51
N LEU A 742 -15.99 -2.93 15.25
CA LEU A 742 -17.02 -2.92 14.23
C LEU A 742 -17.15 -4.32 13.61
N THR A 743 -18.20 -4.54 12.83
CA THR A 743 -18.35 -5.77 12.02
C THR A 743 -17.35 -5.79 10.84
N VAL A 744 -16.76 -4.64 10.52
CA VAL A 744 -15.78 -4.45 9.45
C VAL A 744 -14.44 -4.01 10.00
N SER A 745 -13.36 -4.40 9.34
CA SER A 745 -11.98 -3.98 9.61
C SER A 745 -11.35 -3.34 8.36
N PRO A 746 -10.25 -2.57 8.49
CA PRO A 746 -9.50 -2.12 7.33
C PRO A 746 -9.14 -3.28 6.38
N GLY A 747 -9.32 -3.07 5.08
CA GLY A 747 -9.16 -4.09 4.03
C GLY A 747 -10.45 -4.84 3.65
N ASP A 748 -11.42 -4.93 4.56
CA ASP A 748 -12.71 -5.58 4.28
C ASP A 748 -13.51 -4.81 3.23
N PRO A 749 -14.30 -5.50 2.38
CA PRO A 749 -15.28 -4.82 1.54
C PRO A 749 -16.31 -4.09 2.41
N ALA A 750 -16.58 -2.83 2.11
CA ALA A 750 -17.59 -2.06 2.83
C ALA A 750 -19.01 -2.64 2.54
N PRO A 751 -19.84 -2.91 3.57
CA PRO A 751 -21.22 -3.34 3.39
C PRO A 751 -21.97 -2.43 2.41
N ASN A 752 -22.53 -3.02 1.36
CA ASN A 752 -23.24 -2.23 0.36
C ASN A 752 -24.56 -1.70 0.95
N VAL A 753 -24.71 -0.38 0.96
CA VAL A 753 -25.88 0.30 1.53
C VAL A 753 -26.54 1.17 0.48
N ARG A 754 -27.87 1.28 0.58
CA ARG A 754 -28.70 2.15 -0.24
C ARG A 754 -29.37 3.15 0.68
N PHE A 755 -29.39 4.41 0.26
CA PHE A 755 -29.97 5.49 1.02
C PHE A 755 -30.50 6.57 0.09
N GLU A 756 -31.38 7.40 0.62
CA GLU A 756 -31.98 8.51 -0.10
C GLU A 756 -31.66 9.82 0.65
N ASP A 757 -31.31 10.85 -0.11
CA ASP A 757 -31.21 12.22 0.41
C ASP A 757 -31.89 13.20 -0.55
N GLU A 758 -32.77 14.05 -0.02
CA GLU A 758 -33.52 15.06 -0.79
C GLU A 758 -34.09 14.53 -2.13
N GLY A 759 -34.70 13.34 -2.11
CA GLY A 759 -35.30 12.68 -3.28
C GLY A 759 -34.30 11.94 -4.20
N HIS A 760 -32.99 12.02 -3.93
CA HIS A 760 -31.95 11.36 -4.71
C HIS A 760 -31.56 10.02 -4.08
N GLN A 761 -31.61 8.95 -4.89
CA GLN A 761 -31.22 7.61 -4.48
C GLN A 761 -29.73 7.37 -4.69
N TYR A 762 -29.05 6.91 -3.65
CA TYR A 762 -27.64 6.56 -3.66
C TYR A 762 -27.44 5.08 -3.32
N ALA A 763 -26.34 4.52 -3.83
CA ALA A 763 -25.90 3.18 -3.46
C ALA A 763 -24.38 3.13 -3.40
N LEU A 764 -23.83 2.59 -2.31
CA LEU A 764 -22.39 2.64 -2.04
C LEU A 764 -21.55 1.98 -3.16
N HIS A 765 -21.98 0.83 -3.68
CA HIS A 765 -21.28 0.17 -4.80
C HIS A 765 -21.15 1.02 -6.08
N ARG A 766 -22.03 2.02 -6.28
CA ARG A 766 -21.95 2.95 -7.42
C ARG A 766 -20.91 4.05 -7.23
N MET A 767 -20.33 4.16 -6.02
CA MET A 767 -19.30 5.14 -5.69
C MET A 767 -17.87 4.61 -5.91
N ARG A 768 -17.71 3.38 -6.41
CA ARG A 768 -16.39 2.86 -6.82
C ARG A 768 -15.72 3.82 -7.81
N GLY A 769 -14.42 4.01 -7.64
CA GLY A 769 -13.63 5.04 -8.32
C GLY A 769 -13.52 6.35 -7.55
N ARG A 770 -14.15 6.47 -6.37
CA ARG A 770 -14.11 7.67 -5.52
C ARG A 770 -13.97 7.29 -4.04
N GLU A 771 -13.21 8.08 -3.29
CA GLU A 771 -13.17 7.96 -1.83
C GLU A 771 -14.53 8.32 -1.22
N VAL A 772 -14.98 7.53 -0.23
CA VAL A 772 -16.23 7.73 0.49
C VAL A 772 -15.99 7.84 1.99
N PHE A 773 -16.64 8.79 2.66
CA PHE A 773 -16.73 8.86 4.12
C PHE A 773 -18.16 8.59 4.56
N LEU A 774 -18.34 7.56 5.39
CA LEU A 774 -19.59 7.27 6.08
C LEU A 774 -19.42 7.75 7.52
N THR A 775 -20.21 8.73 7.96
CA THR A 775 -20.16 9.23 9.35
C THR A 775 -21.48 8.96 10.05
N PHE A 776 -21.44 8.20 11.13
CA PHE A 776 -22.61 7.81 11.91
C PHE A 776 -22.76 8.75 13.09
N TRP A 777 -23.95 9.32 13.27
CA TRP A 777 -24.14 10.42 14.23
C TRP A 777 -25.52 10.39 14.92
N GLN A 778 -25.61 11.15 16.01
CA GLN A 778 -26.82 11.35 16.82
C GLN A 778 -27.09 12.84 17.05
N SER A 779 -28.36 13.25 17.08
CA SER A 779 -28.83 14.63 17.19
C SER A 779 -28.55 15.33 18.51
N TRP A 780 -28.29 14.58 19.59
CA TRP A 780 -27.97 15.12 20.92
C TRP A 780 -26.46 15.16 21.18
N SER A 781 -25.66 14.52 20.33
CA SER A 781 -24.23 14.30 20.57
C SER A 781 -23.38 15.46 20.05
N ALA A 782 -22.93 16.32 20.95
CA ALA A 782 -21.99 17.42 20.65
C ALA A 782 -20.74 16.98 19.83
N PRO A 783 -20.02 15.89 20.16
CA PRO A 783 -18.89 15.43 19.35
C PRO A 783 -19.28 15.05 17.92
N CYS A 784 -20.52 14.60 17.67
CA CYS A 784 -21.00 14.34 16.32
C CYS A 784 -21.06 15.63 15.48
N PHE A 785 -21.54 16.73 16.05
CA PHE A 785 -21.59 18.01 15.35
C PHE A 785 -20.21 18.51 14.97
N SER A 786 -19.23 18.39 15.87
CA SER A 786 -17.83 18.73 15.60
C SER A 786 -17.26 17.92 14.43
N GLU A 787 -17.55 16.61 14.38
CA GLU A 787 -17.10 15.74 13.29
C GLU A 787 -17.79 16.06 11.95
N LEU A 788 -19.11 16.32 11.97
CA LEU A 788 -19.86 16.73 10.77
C LEU A 788 -19.30 18.04 10.18
N GLN A 789 -18.98 19.02 11.03
CA GLN A 789 -18.34 20.27 10.61
C GLN A 789 -16.92 20.06 10.08
N ARG A 790 -16.13 19.17 10.71
CA ARG A 790 -14.79 18.82 10.22
C ARG A 790 -14.85 18.21 8.82
N LEU A 791 -15.82 17.32 8.58
CA LEU A 791 -16.05 16.73 7.26
C LEU A 791 -16.59 17.77 6.26
N GLN A 792 -17.38 18.74 6.69
CA GLN A 792 -17.79 19.87 5.84
C GLN A 792 -16.59 20.70 5.39
N ARG A 793 -15.65 21.01 6.30
CA ARG A 793 -14.39 21.69 5.94
C ARG A 793 -13.58 20.89 4.93
N LEU A 794 -13.50 19.56 5.09
CA LEU A 794 -12.83 18.68 4.13
C LEU A 794 -13.53 18.68 2.76
N HIS A 795 -14.86 18.67 2.75
CA HIS A 795 -15.67 18.73 1.54
C HIS A 795 -15.45 20.02 0.75
N GLN A 796 -15.29 21.15 1.45
CA GLN A 796 -15.14 22.47 0.84
C GLN A 796 -13.71 22.79 0.39
N THR A 797 -12.69 22.30 1.08
CA THR A 797 -11.29 22.68 0.84
C THR A 797 -10.53 21.74 -0.11
N SER A 798 -11.05 20.53 -0.37
CA SER A 798 -10.37 19.56 -1.22
C SER A 798 -10.54 19.86 -2.72
N ARG A 799 -9.44 19.79 -3.49
CA ARG A 799 -9.47 19.88 -4.97
C ARG A 799 -10.26 18.75 -5.63
N GLN A 800 -10.31 17.59 -4.97
CA GLN A 800 -11.13 16.44 -5.35
C GLN A 800 -11.84 15.95 -4.08
N PRO A 801 -12.99 16.53 -3.72
CA PRO A 801 -13.62 16.21 -2.46
C PRO A 801 -14.13 14.76 -2.46
N PRO A 802 -13.90 14.01 -1.37
CA PRO A 802 -14.49 12.70 -1.22
C PRO A 802 -16.02 12.83 -1.18
N PHE A 803 -16.71 11.74 -1.51
CA PHE A 803 -18.14 11.66 -1.28
C PHE A 803 -18.38 11.43 0.21
N ILE A 804 -19.14 12.29 0.86
CA ILE A 804 -19.41 12.20 2.31
C ILE A 804 -20.90 11.96 2.50
N VAL A 805 -21.27 11.08 3.43
CA VAL A 805 -22.66 10.91 3.87
C VAL A 805 -22.72 10.79 5.39
N GLY A 806 -23.57 11.60 6.01
CA GLY A 806 -23.88 11.51 7.43
C GLY A 806 -25.15 10.71 7.68
N LEU A 807 -25.04 9.65 8.47
CA LEU A 807 -26.10 8.69 8.77
C LEU A 807 -26.59 8.90 10.20
N HIS A 808 -27.78 9.48 10.33
CA HIS A 808 -28.42 9.78 11.60
C HIS A 808 -29.10 8.54 12.17
N GLY A 809 -28.68 8.09 13.35
CA GLY A 809 -29.24 6.91 14.02
C GLY A 809 -30.43 7.19 14.96
N GLY A 810 -30.88 8.44 15.11
CA GLY A 810 -31.96 8.81 16.04
C GLY A 810 -33.36 8.55 15.46
N ALA A 811 -34.39 8.58 16.32
CA ALA A 811 -35.78 8.37 15.88
C ALA A 811 -36.41 9.63 15.25
N ASP A 812 -35.95 10.83 15.60
CA ASP A 812 -36.50 12.08 15.07
C ASP A 812 -35.95 12.40 13.67
N GLY A 813 -36.81 12.24 12.66
CA GLY A 813 -36.48 12.58 11.27
C GLY A 813 -36.33 14.09 11.00
N LYS A 814 -36.84 14.97 11.87
CA LYS A 814 -36.67 16.43 11.71
C LYS A 814 -35.25 16.88 12.03
N ALA A 815 -34.58 16.16 12.92
CA ALA A 815 -33.23 16.49 13.37
C ALA A 815 -32.22 16.59 12.21
N VAL A 816 -32.37 15.78 11.17
CA VAL A 816 -31.53 15.84 9.95
C VAL A 816 -31.64 17.21 9.27
N GLY A 817 -32.87 17.70 9.06
CA GLY A 817 -33.11 18.98 8.41
C GLY A 817 -32.62 20.16 9.25
N ASP A 818 -32.84 20.11 10.55
CA ASP A 818 -32.43 21.17 11.48
C ASP A 818 -30.91 21.25 11.62
N VAL A 819 -30.23 20.10 11.77
CA VAL A 819 -28.77 20.03 11.86
C VAL A 819 -28.12 20.43 10.54
N ARG A 820 -28.67 20.02 9.39
CA ARG A 820 -28.20 20.46 8.07
C ARG A 820 -28.20 21.98 7.96
N LYS A 821 -29.31 22.62 8.32
CA LYS A 821 -29.45 24.09 8.28
C LYS A 821 -28.54 24.77 9.29
N ARG A 822 -28.51 24.28 10.54
CA ARG A 822 -27.72 24.84 11.64
C ARG A 822 -26.22 24.84 11.35
N LEU A 823 -25.71 23.74 10.79
CA LEU A 823 -24.27 23.56 10.55
C LEU A 823 -23.84 23.93 9.11
N GLY A 824 -24.78 24.28 8.23
CA GLY A 824 -24.48 24.64 6.84
C GLY A 824 -23.88 23.47 6.03
N LEU A 825 -24.37 22.25 6.25
CA LEU A 825 -23.83 21.05 5.60
C LEU A 825 -24.32 20.95 4.16
N SER A 826 -23.41 20.66 3.23
CA SER A 826 -23.71 20.56 1.79
C SER A 826 -23.59 19.15 1.21
N TYR A 827 -23.17 18.18 2.01
CA TYR A 827 -23.13 16.76 1.63
C TYR A 827 -24.37 16.02 2.16
N PRO A 828 -24.70 14.84 1.59
CA PRO A 828 -25.86 14.07 2.00
C PRO A 828 -25.95 13.77 3.50
N LEU A 829 -27.11 14.06 4.09
CA LEU A 829 -27.43 13.77 5.47
C LEU A 829 -28.72 12.96 5.52
N VAL A 830 -28.62 11.70 5.95
CA VAL A 830 -29.62 10.66 5.76
C VAL A 830 -30.14 10.18 7.10
N GLN A 831 -31.44 9.96 7.17
CA GLN A 831 -32.10 9.32 8.30
C GLN A 831 -31.97 7.78 8.23
N ASP A 832 -31.30 7.15 9.20
CA ASP A 832 -31.30 5.70 9.41
C ASP A 832 -32.18 5.35 10.62
N HIS A 833 -33.49 5.57 10.48
CA HIS A 833 -34.48 5.51 11.57
C HIS A 833 -34.50 4.18 12.34
N GLN A 834 -34.16 3.08 11.65
CA GLN A 834 -34.09 1.77 12.27
C GLN A 834 -32.66 1.36 12.60
N GLN A 835 -31.65 2.22 12.43
CA GLN A 835 -30.23 1.92 12.57
C GLN A 835 -29.79 0.69 11.76
N ARG A 836 -30.41 0.43 10.61
CA ARG A 836 -30.10 -0.75 9.78
C ARG A 836 -28.70 -0.64 9.19
N ILE A 837 -28.33 0.56 8.76
CA ILE A 837 -27.01 0.84 8.17
C ILE A 837 -25.97 0.84 9.30
N ALA A 838 -26.25 1.51 10.41
CA ALA A 838 -25.37 1.51 11.58
C ALA A 838 -25.08 0.09 12.10
N ARG A 839 -26.10 -0.77 12.21
CA ARG A 839 -25.93 -2.19 12.61
C ARG A 839 -25.17 -3.03 11.59
N ALA A 840 -25.33 -2.78 10.29
CA ALA A 840 -24.58 -3.51 9.27
C ALA A 840 -23.06 -3.25 9.37
N TYR A 841 -22.67 -2.09 9.89
CA TYR A 841 -21.28 -1.75 10.19
C TYR A 841 -20.88 -2.10 11.64
N GLY A 842 -21.82 -2.49 12.51
CA GLY A 842 -21.54 -2.77 13.93
C GLY A 842 -21.30 -1.51 14.77
N VAL A 843 -21.85 -0.36 14.37
CA VAL A 843 -21.62 0.92 15.05
C VAL A 843 -22.22 0.92 16.45
N ARG A 844 -21.35 1.11 17.44
CA ARG A 844 -21.68 1.26 18.87
C ARG A 844 -21.10 2.53 19.48
N CYS A 845 -20.40 3.33 18.69
CA CYS A 845 -19.76 4.57 19.13
C CYS A 845 -20.20 5.73 18.23
N TRP A 846 -20.45 6.90 18.82
CA TRP A 846 -21.01 8.06 18.16
C TRP A 846 -20.17 9.31 18.47
N PRO A 847 -19.56 9.96 17.46
CA PRO A 847 -19.56 9.58 16.06
C PRO A 847 -18.67 8.36 15.78
N THR A 848 -18.97 7.63 14.71
CA THR A 848 -18.02 6.73 14.05
C THR A 848 -17.88 7.19 12.61
N SER A 849 -16.65 7.37 12.13
CA SER A 849 -16.38 7.71 10.73
C SER A 849 -15.62 6.56 10.06
N VAL A 850 -16.14 6.05 8.95
CA VAL A 850 -15.53 4.98 8.13
C VAL A 850 -15.12 5.58 6.79
N LYS A 851 -13.82 5.58 6.51
CA LYS A 851 -13.28 5.93 5.20
C LYS A 851 -13.24 4.67 4.33
N VAL A 852 -13.78 4.77 3.13
CA VAL A 852 -13.79 3.72 2.11
C VAL A 852 -13.01 4.21 0.89
N ASP A 853 -12.10 3.38 0.40
CA ASP A 853 -11.26 3.69 -0.76
C ASP A 853 -12.03 3.61 -2.09
N ALA A 854 -11.34 3.93 -3.19
CA ALA A 854 -11.93 3.90 -4.54
C ALA A 854 -12.34 2.48 -4.99
N GLU A 855 -11.74 1.43 -4.42
CA GLU A 855 -12.06 0.03 -4.69
C GLU A 855 -13.31 -0.44 -3.92
N GLY A 856 -13.77 0.34 -2.94
CA GLY A 856 -14.93 0.03 -2.11
C GLY A 856 -14.58 -0.79 -0.86
N ARG A 857 -13.34 -0.71 -0.39
CA ARG A 857 -12.85 -1.36 0.84
C ARG A 857 -12.68 -0.35 1.96
N VAL A 858 -12.85 -0.79 3.19
CA VAL A 858 -12.61 0.04 4.37
C VAL A 858 -11.12 0.37 4.45
N GLU A 859 -10.78 1.65 4.43
CA GLU A 859 -9.40 2.12 4.54
C GLU A 859 -9.06 2.52 5.98
N HIS A 860 -10.00 3.18 6.67
CA HIS A 860 -9.79 3.71 8.01
C HIS A 860 -11.10 3.79 8.81
N ILE A 861 -11.00 3.53 10.12
CA ILE A 861 -12.10 3.64 11.07
C ILE A 861 -11.67 4.59 12.19
N GLN A 862 -12.50 5.60 12.45
CA GLN A 862 -12.32 6.56 13.52
C GLN A 862 -13.50 6.46 14.49
N PHE A 863 -13.21 6.26 15.77
CA PHE A 863 -14.17 6.36 16.86
C PHE A 863 -14.06 7.73 17.52
N GLY A 864 -15.21 8.38 17.75
CA GLY A 864 -15.25 9.72 18.30
C GLY A 864 -14.72 10.80 17.36
N THR A 865 -14.54 11.98 17.93
CA THR A 865 -13.93 13.13 17.25
C THR A 865 -12.48 12.86 16.88
N ALA A 866 -12.06 13.34 15.71
CA ALA A 866 -10.67 13.25 15.30
C ALA A 866 -9.76 13.97 16.31
N HIS A 867 -8.65 13.35 16.70
CA HIS A 867 -7.57 14.04 17.37
C HIS A 867 -6.89 14.98 16.37
N GLU A 868 -7.27 16.26 16.38
CA GLU A 868 -6.78 17.25 15.40
C GLU A 868 -5.25 17.43 15.43
N HIS A 869 -4.56 17.01 16.50
CA HIS A 869 -3.11 17.18 16.67
C HIS A 869 -2.24 16.18 15.88
N MET A 870 -2.81 15.29 15.04
CA MET A 870 -2.01 14.23 14.40
C MET A 870 -2.35 13.94 12.92
N ARG A 871 -2.78 14.93 12.14
CA ARG A 871 -2.69 14.81 10.67
C ARG A 871 -1.35 15.36 10.17
N PRO A 872 -0.59 14.63 9.34
CA PRO A 872 0.49 15.21 8.56
C PRO A 872 -0.11 16.03 7.40
N GLY A 873 0.36 17.28 7.20
CA GLY A 873 0.26 17.96 5.90
C GLY A 873 -0.85 18.99 5.69
N VAL A 874 -1.17 19.83 6.68
CA VAL A 874 -1.63 21.20 6.37
C VAL A 874 -0.50 22.13 6.79
N ASP A 875 0.11 22.80 5.82
CA ASP A 875 1.08 23.87 6.06
C ASP A 875 0.54 24.80 7.17
N GLN A 876 1.15 24.74 8.35
CA GLN A 876 1.12 25.86 9.27
C GLN A 876 2.06 26.93 8.68
N GLY A 877 1.58 27.58 7.63
CA GLY A 877 2.13 28.85 7.19
C GLY A 877 1.91 29.86 8.29
N SER A 878 3.01 30.28 8.92
CA SER A 878 3.20 31.52 9.68
C SER A 878 1.92 32.22 10.17
N ALA A 879 1.45 31.89 11.37
CA ALA A 879 0.77 32.87 12.19
C ALA A 879 1.83 33.50 13.10
N ALA A 880 2.34 34.66 12.70
CA ALA A 880 3.04 35.54 13.63
C ALA A 880 2.04 36.03 14.68
N PRO A 881 2.45 36.19 15.95
CA PRO A 881 1.53 36.54 17.02
C PRO A 881 1.25 38.05 17.01
N VAL A 882 -0.02 38.44 16.85
CA VAL A 882 -0.68 39.56 17.55
C VAL A 882 -2.15 39.21 17.71
#